data_AF-A0A833V1Q0-F1
#
_entry.id   AF-A0A833V1Q0-F1
#
_cell.length_a   1.000
_cell.length_b   1.000
_cell.length_c   1.000
_cell.angle_alpha   90.00
_cell.angle_beta   90.00
_cell.angle_gamma   90.00
#
_symmetry.space_group_name_H-M   'P 1'
#
loop_
_entity.id
_entity.type
_entity.pdbx_description
1 polymer ?
#
loop_
_entity_poly.entity_id
_entity_poly.type
_entity_poly.pdbx_seq_one_letter_code
_entity_poly.pdbx_strand_id
1 'polypeptide(L)'
;MVPPPPLFSGTSPFSPTSRHGQVSLPDPVEYMIARICTEKLVLPPDYLARKELDRLGEFVSLNILGVIASSRVRNFSGFIMHLAKNSPIAMARNAEGSSTSQSDCFSAPPVGDTSSVEWEMVERESIRFDQEMATPDRIVNSPPTVSKQLLHFGANSMENDNMVHRRLDMEMDQARLQNYDNHCHSSIPQRVRHLCQRVISPQMKTLGDFEFRRRFLILSYLGRAKLEDAVSMELLGILNCMPMEAFEFQIWKEFGMKNIKPSDRRKILDWDMGKTHVYHCHVDLQGKATFKGPFLESTKTHLQRVLGDENILQVKFEEVSQEKKTKYDFDNYYCDVYHRVAEQGIEIGLRQYQFLLYKDGGKEEKKKSGTKSSVKCYFVCTASGWDRDRNNDFLYGKTDGSTVLKGIHTDGTGFISEDLALQCPIYVSKGNIQPLLMQVRLFYKGLCAKGTLLVNRLLPKKTIQIRPSMIKVQPDPSVWGIVQPFNSLEVVNTSTRPKKVHLSRYLISLLHVGGVPTEFFLGLLSSALAEAESCRYDRGAALKAALNNEGLDNDRLTARMIYSGMPLDEPFLQYRLGLMMGEERKGLQAGRIPISDSYYLMGTTDPTGKLLANQVCVILDKGQLSGNILVYKHPGLHPGDIHLLQATFVKGLERVVGDSKYAIFFPVVGPRSLADEMANSDFDGDIYWVSRHPELLKNFKPNPPWLVPEEDLSKKGAEDRSLANINSYQELERSLFHSFLNNRFKPR
;
A
#
# COMPACT_ATOMS: atom_id res chain seq x y z
N MET A 1 -41.00 51.55 39.32
CA MET A 1 -42.16 50.80 38.77
C MET A 1 -42.58 51.47 37.47
N VAL A 2 -42.75 50.65 36.43
CA VAL A 2 -43.29 50.98 35.09
C VAL A 2 -44.79 51.35 35.19
N PRO A 3 -45.43 51.99 34.18
CA PRO A 3 -46.06 51.24 33.07
C PRO A 3 -45.97 51.92 31.66
N PRO A 4 -46.44 51.26 30.57
CA PRO A 4 -45.95 51.40 29.19
C PRO A 4 -46.95 52.08 28.24
N PRO A 5 -46.68 52.16 26.91
CA PRO A 5 -47.72 52.40 25.91
C PRO A 5 -47.84 51.31 24.81
N PRO A 6 -48.96 51.28 24.06
CA PRO A 6 -49.33 50.22 23.13
C PRO A 6 -49.27 50.60 21.62
N LEU A 7 -49.13 49.54 20.82
CA LEU A 7 -49.71 49.20 19.49
C LEU A 7 -50.08 50.30 18.47
N PHE A 8 -49.68 50.10 17.19
CA PHE A 8 -50.59 50.14 16.03
C PHE A 8 -49.99 49.44 14.79
N SER A 9 -50.87 48.80 14.01
CA SER A 9 -50.67 48.02 12.78
C SER A 9 -51.26 48.74 11.56
N GLY A 10 -50.75 48.46 10.34
CA GLY A 10 -51.46 48.78 9.08
C GLY A 10 -50.65 49.10 7.82
N THR A 11 -50.10 48.07 7.16
CA THR A 11 -49.97 47.80 5.69
C THR A 11 -49.54 48.84 4.61
N SER A 12 -48.46 48.45 3.88
CA SER A 12 -48.13 48.59 2.41
C SER A 12 -47.86 50.00 1.83
N PRO A 13 -46.84 50.25 0.95
CA PRO A 13 -46.43 49.41 -0.19
C PRO A 13 -44.92 49.32 -0.50
N PHE A 14 -44.50 48.28 -1.24
CA PHE A 14 -43.16 48.22 -1.85
C PHE A 14 -43.24 48.00 -3.35
N SER A 15 -42.73 48.98 -4.10
CA SER A 15 -41.74 48.80 -5.17
C SER A 15 -41.36 50.19 -5.73
N PRO A 16 -40.22 50.35 -6.43
CA PRO A 16 -38.89 49.77 -6.21
C PRO A 16 -37.77 50.84 -6.36
N THR A 17 -36.64 50.70 -5.65
CA THR A 17 -35.43 51.50 -5.93
C THR A 17 -34.18 50.64 -6.10
N SER A 18 -33.69 50.67 -7.35
CA SER A 18 -32.31 50.49 -7.86
C SER A 18 -31.44 49.31 -7.40
N ARG A 19 -31.21 48.40 -8.36
CA ARG A 19 -30.14 47.38 -8.42
C ARG A 19 -28.76 48.03 -8.46
N HIS A 20 -27.84 47.62 -7.58
CA HIS A 20 -26.39 47.52 -7.86
C HIS A 20 -25.74 46.51 -6.90
N GLY A 21 -25.14 45.44 -7.43
CA GLY A 21 -24.10 44.65 -6.74
C GLY A 21 -24.40 43.21 -6.31
N GLN A 22 -25.37 42.49 -6.89
CA GLN A 22 -25.59 41.07 -6.56
C GLN A 22 -24.62 40.19 -7.37
N VAL A 23 -23.75 39.42 -6.69
CA VAL A 23 -22.93 38.37 -7.32
C VAL A 23 -23.89 37.31 -7.87
N SER A 24 -23.88 37.09 -9.18
CA SER A 24 -24.71 36.09 -9.84
C SER A 24 -24.06 34.72 -9.65
N LEU A 25 -24.69 33.86 -8.86
CA LEU A 25 -24.25 32.47 -8.68
C LEU A 25 -25.02 31.54 -9.64
N PRO A 26 -24.47 30.35 -9.97
CA PRO A 26 -25.20 29.35 -10.75
C PRO A 26 -26.54 28.96 -10.11
N ASP A 27 -27.56 28.69 -10.92
CA ASP A 27 -28.93 28.39 -10.45
C ASP A 27 -28.99 27.29 -9.37
N PRO A 28 -28.21 26.19 -9.44
CA PRO A 28 -28.19 25.18 -8.38
C PRO A 28 -27.70 25.71 -7.03
N VAL A 29 -26.74 26.66 -7.06
CA VAL A 29 -26.16 27.29 -5.87
C VAL A 29 -27.18 28.26 -5.26
N GLU A 30 -27.86 29.07 -6.08
CA GLU A 30 -28.93 29.96 -5.63
C GLU A 30 -30.11 29.16 -5.03
N TYR A 31 -30.50 28.06 -5.67
CA TYR A 31 -31.54 27.17 -5.15
C TYR A 31 -31.17 26.60 -3.77
N MET A 32 -29.94 26.12 -3.60
CA MET A 32 -29.46 25.61 -2.32
C MET A 32 -29.38 26.69 -1.24
N ILE A 33 -28.96 27.91 -1.58
CA ILE A 33 -28.98 29.07 -0.66
C ILE A 33 -30.42 29.36 -0.22
N ALA A 34 -31.37 29.44 -1.17
CA ALA A 34 -32.77 29.72 -0.87
C ALA A 34 -33.40 28.63 0.02
N ARG A 35 -33.09 27.36 -0.26
CA ARG A 35 -33.53 26.22 0.56
C ARG A 35 -33.02 26.31 2.00
N ILE A 36 -31.72 26.59 2.19
CA ILE A 36 -31.13 26.73 3.54
C ILE A 36 -31.73 27.91 4.30
N CYS A 37 -31.92 29.06 3.65
CA CYS A 37 -32.55 30.23 4.28
C CYS A 37 -33.96 29.90 4.77
N THR A 38 -34.72 29.16 3.96
CA THR A 38 -36.10 28.77 4.25
C THR A 38 -36.18 27.73 5.36
N GLU A 39 -35.43 26.63 5.25
CA GLU A 39 -35.47 25.51 6.19
C GLU A 39 -34.88 25.86 7.57
N LYS A 40 -33.87 26.74 7.60
CA LYS A 40 -33.13 27.07 8.83
C LYS A 40 -33.50 28.43 9.41
N LEU A 41 -34.39 29.18 8.75
CA LEU A 41 -34.79 30.55 9.15
C LEU A 41 -33.58 31.48 9.34
N VAL A 42 -32.63 31.46 8.40
CA VAL A 42 -31.43 32.29 8.41
C VAL A 42 -31.46 33.31 7.27
N LEU A 43 -30.84 34.48 7.48
CA LEU A 43 -30.71 35.49 6.44
C LEU A 43 -29.84 34.98 5.26
N PRO A 44 -30.11 35.42 4.01
CA PRO A 44 -29.27 35.13 2.87
C PRO A 44 -27.81 35.53 3.11
N PRO A 45 -26.84 34.80 2.52
CA PRO A 45 -25.44 35.14 2.65
C PRO A 45 -25.18 36.53 2.07
N ASP A 46 -24.35 37.29 2.76
CA ASP A 46 -23.93 38.62 2.34
C ASP A 46 -23.06 38.58 1.07
N TYR A 47 -22.76 39.76 0.54
CA TYR A 47 -21.98 39.93 -0.67
C TYR A 47 -20.63 39.21 -0.63
N LEU A 48 -19.92 39.22 0.51
CA LEU A 48 -18.59 38.61 0.63
C LEU A 48 -18.68 37.09 0.59
N ALA A 49 -19.64 36.51 1.30
CA ALA A 49 -19.88 35.07 1.27
C ALA A 49 -20.33 34.59 -0.12
N ARG A 50 -21.19 35.37 -0.80
CA ARG A 50 -21.60 35.07 -2.20
C ARG A 50 -20.42 35.17 -3.17
N LYS A 51 -19.56 36.18 -3.03
CA LYS A 51 -18.35 36.33 -3.86
C LYS A 51 -17.38 35.17 -3.68
N GLU A 52 -17.23 34.65 -2.46
CA GLU A 52 -16.33 33.51 -2.24
C GLU A 52 -16.92 32.20 -2.80
N LEU A 53 -18.24 32.00 -2.75
CA LEU A 53 -18.90 30.87 -3.42
C LEU A 53 -18.72 30.93 -4.94
N ASP A 54 -18.87 32.11 -5.54
CA ASP A 54 -18.62 32.30 -6.97
C ASP A 54 -17.17 31.92 -7.33
N ARG A 55 -16.21 32.41 -6.52
CA ARG A 55 -14.77 32.15 -6.70
C ARG A 55 -14.35 30.69 -6.54
N LEU A 56 -15.11 29.90 -5.78
CA LEU A 56 -14.85 28.47 -5.57
C LEU A 56 -15.41 27.59 -6.69
N GLY A 57 -16.33 28.11 -7.50
CA GLY A 57 -17.01 27.38 -8.55
C GLY A 57 -18.19 26.53 -8.02
N GLU A 58 -19.09 26.19 -8.94
CA GLU A 58 -20.40 25.56 -8.64
C GLU A 58 -20.29 24.32 -7.75
N PHE A 59 -19.43 23.36 -8.14
CA PHE A 59 -19.30 22.08 -7.46
C PHE A 59 -18.86 22.22 -6.00
N VAL A 60 -17.82 23.03 -5.74
CA VAL A 60 -17.30 23.22 -4.37
C VAL A 60 -18.27 24.03 -3.52
N SER A 61 -18.95 24.99 -4.12
CA SER A 61 -20.00 25.77 -3.48
C SER A 61 -21.20 24.92 -3.07
N LEU A 62 -21.65 24.00 -3.94
CA LEU A 62 -22.71 23.04 -3.61
C LEU A 62 -22.31 22.10 -2.48
N ASN A 63 -21.05 21.65 -2.42
CA ASN A 63 -20.55 20.82 -1.32
C ASN A 63 -20.57 21.58 0.01
N ILE A 64 -20.05 22.82 0.03
CA ILE A 64 -20.09 23.67 1.23
C ILE A 64 -21.53 23.89 1.69
N LEU A 65 -22.43 24.26 0.78
CA LEU A 65 -23.84 24.47 1.09
C LEU A 65 -24.53 23.18 1.55
N GLY A 66 -24.16 22.01 1.01
CA GLY A 66 -24.64 20.71 1.46
C GLY A 66 -24.27 20.38 2.91
N VAL A 67 -23.03 20.67 3.31
CA VAL A 67 -22.56 20.56 4.71
C VAL A 67 -23.33 21.53 5.62
N ILE A 68 -23.56 22.75 5.17
CA ILE A 68 -24.31 23.74 5.95
C ILE A 68 -25.79 23.34 6.11
N ALA A 69 -26.42 22.82 5.06
CA ALA A 69 -27.80 22.35 5.08
C ALA A 69 -28.03 21.25 6.13
N SER A 70 -27.03 20.38 6.31
CA SER A 70 -27.05 19.28 7.29
C SER A 70 -26.59 19.68 8.69
N SER A 71 -26.13 20.91 8.89
CA SER A 71 -25.61 21.42 10.15
C SER A 71 -26.59 22.36 10.87
N ARG A 72 -26.29 22.67 12.14
CA ARG A 72 -26.96 23.76 12.88
C ARG A 72 -26.27 25.09 12.53
N VAL A 73 -27.03 26.04 11.97
CA VAL A 73 -26.49 27.30 11.45
C VAL A 73 -27.02 28.46 12.29
N ARG A 74 -26.12 29.32 12.80
CA ARG A 74 -26.48 30.59 13.46
C ARG A 74 -26.06 31.82 12.65
N ASN A 75 -24.96 31.73 11.92
CA ASN A 75 -24.45 32.77 11.04
C ASN A 75 -24.10 32.13 9.69
N PHE A 76 -24.96 32.33 8.68
CA PHE A 76 -24.84 31.65 7.40
C PHE A 76 -23.60 32.12 6.62
N SER A 77 -23.40 33.43 6.48
CA SER A 77 -22.19 33.99 5.83
C SER A 77 -20.89 33.54 6.50
N GLY A 78 -20.84 33.60 7.84
CA GLY A 78 -19.66 33.22 8.60
C GLY A 78 -19.31 31.73 8.44
N PHE A 79 -20.33 30.87 8.34
CA PHE A 79 -20.11 29.44 8.15
C PHE A 79 -19.63 29.11 6.73
N ILE A 80 -20.18 29.80 5.72
CA ILE A 80 -19.67 29.72 4.34
C ILE A 80 -18.19 30.10 4.31
N MET A 81 -17.82 31.24 4.89
CA MET A 81 -16.43 31.71 4.91
C MET A 81 -15.49 30.77 5.67
N HIS A 82 -15.95 30.14 6.75
CA HIS A 82 -15.16 29.16 7.50
C HIS A 82 -14.87 27.90 6.67
N LEU A 83 -15.90 27.33 6.04
CA LEU A 83 -15.75 26.14 5.20
C LEU A 83 -14.98 26.43 3.91
N ALA A 84 -15.18 27.62 3.32
CA ALA A 84 -14.43 28.09 2.17
C ALA A 84 -12.93 28.14 2.45
N LYS A 85 -12.51 28.67 3.61
CA LYS A 85 -11.10 28.74 4.03
C LYS A 85 -10.46 27.36 4.24
N ASN A 86 -11.25 26.37 4.63
CA ASN A 86 -10.80 25.00 4.84
C ASN A 86 -11.06 24.08 3.63
N SER A 87 -11.42 24.65 2.48
CA SER A 87 -11.61 23.90 1.25
C SER A 87 -10.25 23.53 0.61
N PRO A 88 -10.15 22.40 -0.11
CA PRO A 88 -8.92 22.01 -0.80
C PRO A 88 -8.37 23.09 -1.73
N ILE A 89 -9.26 23.87 -2.37
CA ILE A 89 -8.91 24.99 -3.26
C ILE A 89 -8.27 26.16 -2.48
N ALA A 90 -8.79 26.49 -1.29
CA ALA A 90 -8.19 27.53 -0.45
C ALA A 90 -6.86 27.08 0.18
N MET A 91 -6.73 25.79 0.52
CA MET A 91 -5.48 25.21 1.04
C MET A 91 -4.38 25.17 -0.04
N ALA A 92 -4.73 24.88 -1.29
CA ALA A 92 -3.79 24.98 -2.43
C ALA A 92 -3.30 26.42 -2.64
N ARG A 93 -4.19 27.42 -2.56
CA ARG A 93 -3.85 28.84 -2.69
C ARG A 93 -2.97 29.37 -1.54
N ASN A 94 -3.22 28.92 -0.31
CA ASN A 94 -2.38 29.31 0.84
C ASN A 94 -0.99 28.67 0.77
N ALA A 95 -0.85 27.52 0.11
CA ALA A 95 0.46 26.92 -0.19
C ALA A 95 1.24 27.75 -1.23
N GLU A 96 0.56 28.36 -2.21
CA GLU A 96 1.16 29.28 -3.19
C GLU A 96 1.48 30.67 -2.61
N GLY A 97 0.67 31.16 -1.65
CA GLY A 97 0.87 32.48 -1.03
C GLY A 97 1.93 32.55 0.08
N SER A 98 2.49 31.42 0.51
CA SER A 98 3.49 31.34 1.58
C SER A 98 4.94 31.48 1.09
N SER A 99 5.16 31.62 -0.22
CA SER A 99 6.48 31.69 -0.85
C SER A 99 6.81 33.05 -1.45
N THR A 100 6.73 34.14 -0.69
CA THR A 100 7.32 35.43 -1.12
C THR A 100 7.78 36.27 0.06
N SER A 101 9.05 36.11 0.47
CA SER A 101 9.90 37.23 0.88
C SER A 101 11.37 36.89 0.62
N GLN A 102 11.84 37.07 -0.62
CA GLN A 102 13.03 37.85 -0.99
C GLN A 102 13.52 37.59 -2.43
N SER A 103 13.88 38.72 -3.04
CA SER A 103 14.68 39.01 -4.24
C SER A 103 14.12 38.67 -5.63
N ASP A 104 13.76 39.75 -6.30
CA ASP A 104 13.45 39.93 -7.71
C ASP A 104 14.53 39.41 -8.67
N CYS A 105 14.06 38.80 -9.75
CA CYS A 105 14.43 38.99 -11.16
C CYS A 105 14.33 37.65 -11.87
N PHE A 106 13.35 37.50 -12.77
CA PHE A 106 13.48 36.97 -14.13
C PHE A 106 12.08 36.72 -14.70
N SER A 107 11.88 37.25 -15.90
CA SER A 107 10.63 37.33 -16.65
C SER A 107 9.99 35.97 -16.92
N ALA A 108 8.65 35.93 -16.87
CA ALA A 108 7.82 34.76 -17.15
C ALA A 108 7.95 34.26 -18.61
N PRO A 109 7.93 32.94 -18.86
CA PRO A 109 7.54 32.38 -20.15
C PRO A 109 6.02 32.04 -20.18
N PRO A 110 5.41 31.97 -21.38
CA PRO A 110 3.97 31.85 -21.54
C PRO A 110 3.44 30.44 -21.29
N VAL A 111 2.14 30.38 -21.02
CA VAL A 111 1.30 29.19 -20.89
C VAL A 111 1.49 28.25 -22.08
N GLY A 112 1.91 27.01 -21.81
CA GLY A 112 2.03 25.94 -22.78
C GLY A 112 1.74 24.57 -22.13
N ASP A 113 0.74 23.90 -22.69
CA ASP A 113 0.39 22.48 -22.69
C ASP A 113 0.83 21.56 -21.53
N THR A 114 -0.17 20.88 -20.97
CA THR A 114 -0.02 19.62 -20.24
C THR A 114 0.57 18.56 -21.17
N SER A 115 1.90 18.49 -21.27
CA SER A 115 2.58 17.37 -21.90
C SER A 115 2.60 16.18 -20.95
N SER A 116 1.98 15.09 -21.38
CA SER A 116 2.25 13.72 -20.94
C SER A 116 3.76 13.53 -20.76
N VAL A 117 4.21 13.20 -19.55
CA VAL A 117 5.62 12.85 -19.34
C VAL A 117 5.81 11.46 -19.95
N GLU A 118 6.39 11.44 -21.15
CA GLU A 118 6.89 10.22 -21.76
C GLU A 118 8.13 9.76 -20.99
N TRP A 119 8.04 8.55 -20.45
CA TRP A 119 9.16 7.88 -19.79
C TRP A 119 9.86 7.01 -20.83
N GLU A 120 11.18 7.10 -20.92
CA GLU A 120 12.00 6.36 -21.87
C GLU A 120 13.02 5.49 -21.11
N MET A 121 13.12 4.21 -21.50
CA MET A 121 14.16 3.32 -20.98
C MET A 121 15.40 3.48 -21.85
N VAL A 122 16.49 3.95 -21.25
CA VAL A 122 17.79 4.01 -21.91
C VAL A 122 18.66 2.90 -21.34
N GLU A 123 18.91 1.85 -22.11
CA GLU A 123 20.00 0.91 -21.83
C GLU A 123 21.33 1.65 -22.06
N ARG A 124 22.11 1.87 -21.01
CA ARG A 124 23.50 2.30 -21.15
C ARG A 124 24.41 1.10 -21.06
N GLU A 125 25.32 0.99 -22.03
CA GLU A 125 26.44 0.06 -21.99
C GLU A 125 27.23 0.21 -20.69
N SER A 126 27.71 -0.92 -20.21
CA SER A 126 28.46 -1.06 -18.96
C SER A 126 29.65 -0.09 -18.95
N ILE A 127 29.70 0.77 -17.93
CA ILE A 127 30.91 1.55 -17.63
C ILE A 127 31.99 0.54 -17.24
N ARG A 128 32.95 0.29 -18.15
CA ARG A 128 34.17 -0.45 -17.84
C ARG A 128 34.96 0.35 -16.82
N PHE A 129 35.23 -0.27 -15.68
CA PHE A 129 36.30 0.19 -14.80
C PHE A 129 37.61 -0.30 -15.38
N ASP A 130 38.44 0.62 -15.88
CA ASP A 130 39.80 0.31 -16.30
C ASP A 130 40.62 -0.11 -15.07
N GLN A 131 40.98 -1.39 -14.99
CA GLN A 131 42.05 -1.88 -14.12
C GLN A 131 43.22 -2.33 -15.00
N GLU A 132 44.29 -1.55 -14.99
CA GLU A 132 45.57 -1.90 -15.58
C GLU A 132 46.34 -2.91 -14.73
N MET A 133 46.81 -3.95 -15.42
CA MET A 133 48.00 -4.80 -15.21
C MET A 133 48.03 -5.86 -14.08
N ALA A 134 48.08 -7.14 -14.46
CA ALA A 134 49.32 -7.94 -14.57
C ALA A 134 49.04 -9.39 -15.05
N THR A 135 49.67 -9.82 -16.14
CA THR A 135 49.79 -11.23 -16.60
C THR A 135 50.88 -11.97 -15.82
N PRO A 136 50.82 -13.30 -15.56
CA PRO A 136 51.04 -14.38 -16.54
C PRO A 136 50.10 -15.59 -16.31
N ASP A 137 49.97 -16.67 -17.09
CA ASP A 137 50.72 -17.26 -18.20
C ASP A 137 49.77 -18.16 -19.01
N ARG A 138 50.18 -18.50 -20.24
CA ARG A 138 49.48 -19.31 -21.25
C ARG A 138 49.09 -20.72 -20.77
N ILE A 139 47.94 -21.25 -21.22
CA ILE A 139 47.82 -22.56 -21.89
C ILE A 139 46.70 -22.47 -22.95
N VAL A 140 47.03 -22.99 -24.13
CA VAL A 140 46.30 -23.02 -25.38
C VAL A 140 45.23 -24.13 -25.36
N ASN A 141 44.04 -23.88 -25.91
CA ASN A 141 43.38 -24.79 -26.86
C ASN A 141 42.21 -24.12 -27.60
N SER A 142 42.18 -24.41 -28.90
CA SER A 142 41.41 -23.83 -30.00
C SER A 142 39.91 -24.19 -30.05
N PRO A 143 39.08 -23.42 -30.79
CA PRO A 143 37.64 -23.68 -30.98
C PRO A 143 37.34 -24.38 -32.32
N PRO A 144 36.12 -24.92 -32.51
CA PRO A 144 35.52 -25.03 -33.84
C PRO A 144 34.23 -24.21 -33.98
N THR A 145 34.32 -23.21 -34.86
CA THR A 145 33.47 -22.80 -35.99
C THR A 145 32.04 -23.34 -36.16
N VAL A 146 31.15 -22.46 -36.66
CA VAL A 146 30.05 -22.61 -37.68
C VAL A 146 28.86 -21.72 -37.25
N SER A 147 28.22 -20.84 -38.03
CA SER A 147 28.42 -20.25 -39.37
C SER A 147 27.58 -18.96 -39.42
N LYS A 148 28.13 -17.86 -39.95
CA LYS A 148 27.38 -16.68 -40.38
C LYS A 148 27.02 -16.86 -41.85
N GLN A 149 25.76 -16.65 -42.21
CA GLN A 149 25.38 -16.28 -43.58
C GLN A 149 24.74 -14.90 -43.55
N LEU A 150 25.14 -14.09 -44.54
CA LEU A 150 25.03 -12.65 -44.61
C LEU A 150 24.75 -12.34 -46.10
N LEU A 151 23.66 -11.66 -46.42
CA LEU A 151 23.37 -11.00 -47.70
C LEU A 151 22.31 -9.92 -47.37
N HIS A 152 22.57 -8.60 -47.20
CA HIS A 152 23.23 -7.52 -47.96
C HIS A 152 22.38 -6.88 -49.09
N PHE A 153 22.41 -5.53 -49.06
CA PHE A 153 21.93 -4.50 -50.02
C PHE A 153 20.46 -4.03 -49.87
N GLY A 154 20.14 -2.73 -49.88
CA GLY A 154 20.93 -1.52 -50.13
C GLY A 154 20.05 -0.26 -49.93
N ALA A 155 20.70 0.90 -49.77
CA ALA A 155 20.05 2.21 -49.65
C ALA A 155 19.92 2.89 -51.02
N ASN A 156 18.85 3.68 -51.24
CA ASN A 156 18.88 4.90 -52.07
C ASN A 156 17.64 5.81 -51.90
N SER A 157 17.94 7.09 -51.67
CA SER A 157 17.33 8.39 -52.03
C SER A 157 15.79 8.64 -52.16
N MET A 158 15.34 9.63 -51.38
CA MET A 158 14.54 10.85 -51.68
C MET A 158 13.58 10.90 -52.89
N GLU A 159 12.28 11.19 -52.62
CA GLU A 159 11.47 12.38 -52.97
C GLU A 159 9.97 12.07 -53.22
N ASN A 160 9.10 12.94 -52.64
CA ASN A 160 7.68 13.23 -52.91
C ASN A 160 6.65 12.10 -53.19
N ASP A 161 5.60 12.03 -52.36
CA ASP A 161 4.20 12.15 -52.86
C ASP A 161 3.17 12.29 -51.72
N ASN A 162 2.89 13.55 -51.37
CA ASN A 162 1.74 13.99 -50.58
C ASN A 162 0.50 14.09 -51.49
N MET A 163 -0.13 12.99 -51.93
CA MET A 163 -1.50 13.06 -52.48
C MET A 163 -2.24 11.71 -52.67
N VAL A 164 -2.12 10.75 -51.75
CA VAL A 164 -2.94 9.51 -51.83
C VAL A 164 -3.62 9.13 -50.48
N HIS A 165 -3.24 9.74 -49.36
CA HIS A 165 -3.72 9.38 -48.02
C HIS A 165 -5.06 9.98 -47.56
N ARG A 166 -5.96 10.40 -48.46
CA ARG A 166 -7.32 10.88 -48.04
C ARG A 166 -8.50 10.17 -48.68
N ARG A 167 -8.27 9.09 -49.43
CA ARG A 167 -9.37 8.32 -50.03
C ARG A 167 -9.51 6.88 -49.53
N LEU A 168 -8.52 6.38 -48.77
CA LEU A 168 -8.55 5.03 -48.20
C LEU A 168 -9.09 4.98 -46.75
N ASP A 169 -9.18 6.13 -46.06
CA ASP A 169 -9.64 6.16 -44.66
C ASP A 169 -11.18 6.14 -44.51
N MET A 170 -11.95 6.51 -45.54
CA MET A 170 -13.43 6.47 -45.44
C MET A 170 -14.05 5.13 -45.84
N GLU A 171 -13.40 4.32 -46.69
CA GLU A 171 -13.93 3.02 -47.11
C GLU A 171 -13.59 1.89 -46.11
N MET A 172 -12.56 2.08 -45.27
CA MET A 172 -12.21 1.13 -44.20
C MET A 172 -13.08 1.26 -42.94
N ASP A 173 -13.75 2.40 -42.74
CA ASP A 173 -14.60 2.64 -41.56
C ASP A 173 -16.01 2.04 -41.71
N GLN A 174 -16.56 1.96 -42.93
CA GLN A 174 -17.85 1.29 -43.14
C GLN A 174 -17.77 -0.24 -43.08
N ALA A 175 -16.63 -0.84 -43.46
CA ALA A 175 -16.38 -2.27 -43.32
C ALA A 175 -16.10 -2.71 -41.87
N ARG A 176 -15.64 -1.78 -41.00
CA ARG A 176 -15.45 -2.03 -39.56
C ARG A 176 -16.74 -1.99 -38.76
N LEU A 177 -17.75 -1.23 -39.20
CA LEU A 177 -19.04 -1.16 -38.51
C LEU A 177 -19.96 -2.37 -38.76
N GLN A 178 -19.77 -3.14 -39.84
CA GLN A 178 -20.55 -4.38 -40.09
C GLN A 178 -19.88 -5.66 -39.55
N ASN A 179 -18.57 -5.63 -39.28
CA ASN A 179 -17.85 -6.78 -38.71
C ASN A 179 -17.76 -6.77 -37.17
N TYR A 180 -18.21 -5.70 -36.51
CA TYR A 180 -18.26 -5.63 -35.05
C TYR A 180 -19.44 -6.43 -34.44
N ASP A 181 -20.54 -6.61 -35.18
CA ASP A 181 -21.72 -7.33 -34.67
C ASP A 181 -21.56 -8.86 -34.76
N ASN A 182 -20.75 -9.38 -35.69
CA ASN A 182 -20.62 -10.84 -35.89
C ASN A 182 -19.52 -11.51 -35.04
N HIS A 183 -18.59 -10.75 -34.44
CA HIS A 183 -17.56 -11.30 -33.53
C HIS A 183 -17.98 -11.32 -32.06
N CYS A 184 -19.07 -10.65 -31.68
CA CYS A 184 -19.50 -10.55 -30.28
C CYS A 184 -20.25 -11.81 -29.78
N HIS A 185 -20.61 -12.75 -30.65
CA HIS A 185 -21.31 -13.98 -30.26
C HIS A 185 -20.41 -15.23 -30.09
N SER A 186 -19.12 -15.18 -30.47
CA SER A 186 -18.22 -16.34 -30.37
C SER A 186 -17.20 -16.31 -29.23
N SER A 187 -17.13 -15.22 -28.44
CA SER A 187 -16.06 -15.01 -27.44
C SER A 187 -16.53 -15.00 -25.98
N ILE A 188 -17.72 -15.50 -25.64
CA ILE A 188 -18.07 -15.74 -24.22
C ILE A 188 -17.29 -16.97 -23.75
N PRO A 189 -16.39 -16.85 -22.74
CA PRO A 189 -15.69 -17.99 -22.18
C PRO A 189 -16.70 -19.08 -21.80
N GLN A 190 -16.40 -20.36 -22.06
CA GLN A 190 -17.33 -21.48 -21.76
C GLN A 190 -17.87 -21.42 -20.30
N ARG A 191 -17.07 -20.89 -19.36
CA ARG A 191 -17.40 -20.70 -17.94
C ARG A 191 -18.39 -19.56 -17.63
N VAL A 192 -18.80 -18.74 -18.60
CA VAL A 192 -19.69 -17.58 -18.43
C VAL A 192 -20.99 -17.74 -19.23
N ARG A 193 -21.06 -18.72 -20.14
CA ARG A 193 -22.25 -18.99 -20.96
C ARG A 193 -23.50 -19.24 -20.14
N HIS A 194 -23.38 -19.83 -18.96
CA HIS A 194 -24.51 -20.08 -18.06
C HIS A 194 -25.11 -18.79 -17.50
N LEU A 195 -24.32 -17.72 -17.31
CA LEU A 195 -24.82 -16.41 -16.86
C LEU A 195 -25.69 -15.74 -17.93
N CYS A 196 -25.32 -15.87 -19.20
CA CYS A 196 -26.08 -15.32 -20.33
C CYS A 196 -27.34 -16.13 -20.68
N GLN A 197 -27.42 -17.40 -20.25
CA GLN A 197 -28.54 -18.31 -20.53
C GLN A 197 -29.58 -18.40 -19.42
N ARG A 198 -29.37 -17.72 -18.27
CA ARG A 198 -30.31 -17.73 -17.14
C ARG A 198 -31.47 -16.76 -17.37
N VAL A 199 -32.66 -17.16 -16.91
CA VAL A 199 -33.80 -16.25 -16.74
C VAL A 199 -33.47 -15.32 -15.57
N ILE A 200 -33.09 -14.08 -15.86
CA ILE A 200 -32.73 -13.07 -14.86
C ILE A 200 -34.00 -12.38 -14.37
N SER A 201 -34.24 -12.41 -13.06
CA SER A 201 -35.39 -11.76 -12.42
C SER A 201 -35.37 -10.23 -12.62
N PRO A 202 -36.53 -9.56 -12.69
CA PRO A 202 -36.59 -8.09 -12.75
C PRO A 202 -35.84 -7.42 -11.60
N GLN A 203 -35.90 -8.00 -10.40
CA GLN A 203 -35.16 -7.52 -9.23
C GLN A 203 -33.65 -7.56 -9.46
N MET A 204 -33.13 -8.68 -9.97
CA MET A 204 -31.70 -8.83 -10.22
C MET A 204 -31.20 -7.92 -11.35
N LYS A 205 -32.03 -7.67 -12.38
CA LYS A 205 -31.73 -6.67 -13.42
C LYS A 205 -31.66 -5.26 -12.84
N THR A 206 -32.63 -4.89 -12.00
CA THR A 206 -32.73 -3.56 -11.38
C THR A 206 -31.59 -3.28 -10.41
N LEU A 207 -31.08 -4.30 -9.70
CA LEU A 207 -29.85 -4.13 -8.93
C LEU A 207 -28.69 -3.64 -9.81
N GLY A 208 -28.68 -3.96 -11.10
CA GLY A 208 -27.76 -3.47 -12.12
C GLY A 208 -27.64 -1.95 -12.25
N ASP A 209 -28.57 -1.18 -11.67
CA ASP A 209 -28.56 0.29 -11.70
C ASP A 209 -27.92 0.95 -10.45
N PHE A 210 -27.74 0.21 -9.36
CA PHE A 210 -27.24 0.72 -8.09
C PHE A 210 -25.72 0.86 -8.10
N GLU A 211 -25.10 1.59 -7.16
CA GLU A 211 -23.66 1.43 -6.95
C GLU A 211 -23.32 0.02 -6.43
N PHE A 212 -22.17 -0.55 -6.79
CA PHE A 212 -21.82 -1.91 -6.38
C PHE A 212 -21.86 -2.11 -4.85
N ARG A 213 -21.39 -1.13 -4.06
CA ARG A 213 -21.47 -1.15 -2.59
C ARG A 213 -22.89 -1.34 -2.06
N ARG A 214 -23.88 -0.74 -2.72
CA ARG A 214 -25.30 -0.85 -2.35
C ARG A 214 -25.85 -2.23 -2.67
N ARG A 215 -25.58 -2.73 -3.89
CA ARG A 215 -25.96 -4.09 -4.32
C ARG A 215 -25.36 -5.15 -3.40
N PHE A 216 -24.07 -5.02 -3.10
CA PHE A 216 -23.36 -5.93 -2.23
C PHE A 216 -23.96 -5.93 -0.82
N LEU A 217 -24.32 -4.76 -0.28
CA LEU A 217 -24.91 -4.67 1.05
C LEU A 217 -26.32 -5.31 1.11
N ILE A 218 -27.13 -5.16 0.05
CA ILE A 218 -28.40 -5.89 -0.09
C ILE A 218 -28.14 -7.39 -0.05
N LEU A 219 -27.24 -7.90 -0.89
CA LEU A 219 -26.91 -9.34 -0.95
C LEU A 219 -26.31 -9.85 0.38
N SER A 220 -25.52 -9.03 1.07
CA SER A 220 -24.99 -9.34 2.39
C SER A 220 -26.10 -9.45 3.44
N TYR A 221 -27.05 -8.51 3.44
CA TYR A 221 -28.13 -8.48 4.44
C TYR A 221 -29.24 -9.50 4.18
N LEU A 222 -29.41 -9.96 2.93
CA LEU A 222 -30.25 -11.10 2.61
C LEU A 222 -29.68 -12.41 3.16
N GLY A 223 -28.36 -12.49 3.34
CA GLY A 223 -27.68 -13.68 3.85
C GLY A 223 -27.86 -14.86 2.90
N ARG A 224 -28.76 -15.78 3.24
CA ARG A 224 -29.08 -16.97 2.44
C ARG A 224 -30.45 -16.92 1.76
N ALA A 225 -31.22 -15.85 1.99
CA ALA A 225 -32.53 -15.66 1.36
C ALA A 225 -32.37 -15.35 -0.13
N LYS A 226 -33.34 -15.79 -0.95
CA LYS A 226 -33.40 -15.39 -2.36
C LYS A 226 -33.85 -13.94 -2.46
N LEU A 227 -33.31 -13.22 -3.45
CA LEU A 227 -33.64 -11.81 -3.69
C LEU A 227 -35.13 -11.65 -4.01
N GLU A 228 -35.65 -12.56 -4.83
CA GLU A 228 -37.03 -12.54 -5.33
C GLU A 228 -38.06 -12.73 -4.23
N ASP A 229 -37.72 -13.49 -3.19
CA ASP A 229 -38.61 -13.81 -2.07
C ASP A 229 -38.65 -12.68 -1.03
N ALA A 230 -37.61 -11.84 -1.00
CA ALA A 230 -37.39 -10.89 0.08
C ALA A 230 -37.45 -9.41 -0.34
N VAL A 231 -37.34 -9.10 -1.64
CA VAL A 231 -37.25 -7.73 -2.13
C VAL A 231 -38.22 -7.49 -3.29
N SER A 232 -39.13 -6.52 -3.12
CA SER A 232 -40.06 -6.10 -4.17
C SER A 232 -39.45 -5.06 -5.11
N MET A 233 -40.00 -4.94 -6.32
CA MET A 233 -39.59 -3.91 -7.29
C MET A 233 -39.86 -2.49 -6.79
N GLU A 234 -40.96 -2.28 -6.06
CA GLU A 234 -41.29 -1.01 -5.42
C GLU A 234 -40.23 -0.59 -4.40
N LEU A 235 -39.82 -1.52 -3.54
CA LEU A 235 -38.77 -1.27 -2.55
C LEU A 235 -37.44 -0.92 -3.23
N LEU A 236 -37.06 -1.60 -4.32
CA LEU A 236 -35.85 -1.24 -5.08
C LEU A 236 -35.92 0.17 -5.64
N GLY A 237 -37.06 0.59 -6.20
CA GLY A 237 -37.23 1.97 -6.69
C GLY A 237 -36.97 3.01 -5.60
N ILE A 238 -37.50 2.78 -4.40
CA ILE A 238 -37.31 3.65 -3.24
C ILE A 238 -35.85 3.65 -2.79
N LEU A 239 -35.24 2.47 -2.64
CA LEU A 239 -33.87 2.31 -2.14
C LEU A 239 -32.83 3.02 -3.01
N ASN A 240 -33.01 3.05 -4.33
CA ASN A 240 -32.03 3.65 -5.25
C ASN A 240 -31.86 5.17 -5.02
N CYS A 241 -32.90 5.84 -4.52
CA CYS A 241 -32.91 7.29 -4.31
C CYS A 241 -32.43 7.72 -2.92
N MET A 242 -32.22 6.77 -1.99
CA MET A 242 -31.87 7.09 -0.61
C MET A 242 -30.38 7.45 -0.43
N PRO A 243 -30.05 8.40 0.46
CA PRO A 243 -28.69 8.54 0.99
C PRO A 243 -28.22 7.25 1.66
N MET A 244 -26.90 7.03 1.70
CA MET A 244 -26.35 5.72 2.05
C MET A 244 -26.66 5.28 3.49
N GLU A 245 -26.72 6.22 4.44
CA GLU A 245 -27.14 5.92 5.82
C GLU A 245 -28.60 5.45 5.90
N ALA A 246 -29.52 6.17 5.23
CA ALA A 246 -30.93 5.82 5.19
C ALA A 246 -31.16 4.51 4.43
N PHE A 247 -30.43 4.31 3.32
CA PHE A 247 -30.42 3.08 2.55
C PHE A 247 -30.04 1.88 3.43
N GLU A 248 -28.90 1.93 4.14
CA GLU A 248 -28.44 0.84 5.02
C GLU A 248 -29.46 0.54 6.11
N PHE A 249 -29.97 1.59 6.75
CA PHE A 249 -30.95 1.44 7.81
C PHE A 249 -32.22 0.74 7.31
N GLN A 250 -32.70 1.13 6.14
CA GLN A 250 -33.90 0.56 5.53
C GLN A 250 -33.70 -0.92 5.18
N ILE A 251 -32.62 -1.29 4.49
CA ILE A 251 -32.37 -2.71 4.16
C ILE A 251 -32.11 -3.57 5.42
N TRP A 252 -31.51 -2.98 6.46
CA TRP A 252 -31.36 -3.66 7.76
C TRP A 252 -32.73 -3.99 8.36
N LYS A 253 -33.64 -3.02 8.37
CA LYS A 253 -34.98 -3.17 8.92
C LYS A 253 -35.81 -4.20 8.15
N GLU A 254 -35.81 -4.13 6.82
CA GLU A 254 -36.66 -4.98 5.98
C GLU A 254 -36.26 -6.46 6.04
N PHE A 255 -34.95 -6.75 5.98
CA PHE A 255 -34.47 -8.13 5.92
C PHE A 255 -33.19 -8.42 6.74
N GLY A 256 -32.31 -7.44 6.97
CA GLY A 256 -31.07 -7.66 7.72
C GLY A 256 -31.28 -8.18 9.16
N MET A 257 -32.27 -7.64 9.89
CA MET A 257 -32.59 -8.05 11.27
C MET A 257 -32.98 -9.53 11.40
N LYS A 258 -33.54 -10.11 10.34
CA LYS A 258 -34.01 -11.51 10.32
C LYS A 258 -32.90 -12.47 9.92
N ASN A 259 -32.01 -12.02 9.04
CA ASN A 259 -31.09 -12.90 8.32
C ASN A 259 -29.64 -12.83 8.82
N ILE A 260 -29.25 -11.74 9.49
CA ILE A 260 -27.85 -11.48 9.87
C ILE A 260 -27.74 -11.13 11.36
N LYS A 261 -26.65 -11.59 11.99
CA LYS A 261 -26.36 -11.28 13.39
C LYS A 261 -26.12 -9.77 13.57
N PRO A 262 -26.61 -9.14 14.66
CA PRO A 262 -26.37 -7.71 14.91
C PRO A 262 -24.89 -7.30 14.89
N SER A 263 -23.98 -8.19 15.32
CA SER A 263 -22.53 -7.98 15.28
C SER A 263 -21.96 -7.89 13.86
N ASP A 264 -22.65 -8.46 12.87
CA ASP A 264 -22.26 -8.47 11.47
C ASP A 264 -22.83 -7.26 10.70
N ARG A 265 -23.78 -6.50 11.28
CA ARG A 265 -24.33 -5.26 10.69
C ARG A 265 -23.23 -4.23 10.41
N ARG A 266 -23.30 -3.58 9.25
CA ARG A 266 -22.36 -2.52 8.82
C ARG A 266 -23.01 -1.14 8.97
N LYS A 267 -23.04 -0.61 10.20
CA LYS A 267 -23.44 0.79 10.44
C LYS A 267 -22.23 1.72 10.27
N ILE A 268 -22.01 2.17 9.04
CA ILE A 268 -20.95 3.14 8.72
C ILE A 268 -21.57 4.53 8.74
N LEU A 269 -20.96 5.44 9.50
CA LEU A 269 -21.45 6.83 9.64
C LEU A 269 -21.04 7.71 8.45
N ASP A 270 -19.90 7.44 7.84
CA ASP A 270 -19.38 8.20 6.72
C ASP A 270 -18.93 7.26 5.60
N TRP A 271 -19.80 7.13 4.60
CA TRP A 271 -19.61 6.24 3.45
C TRP A 271 -18.76 6.86 2.34
N ASP A 272 -18.50 8.18 2.37
CA ASP A 272 -17.96 8.93 1.24
C ASP A 272 -16.58 9.56 1.52
N MET A 273 -15.87 9.13 2.58
CA MET A 273 -14.50 9.56 2.92
C MET A 273 -13.42 9.18 1.89
N GLY A 274 -13.76 8.70 0.69
CA GLY A 274 -12.79 8.22 -0.31
C GLY A 274 -11.96 7.02 0.16
N LYS A 275 -12.44 6.30 1.18
CA LYS A 275 -11.79 5.10 1.72
C LYS A 275 -11.97 3.91 0.77
N THR A 276 -11.03 2.99 0.83
CA THR A 276 -11.07 1.76 0.04
C THR A 276 -12.16 0.84 0.57
N HIS A 277 -13.01 0.34 -0.32
CA HIS A 277 -14.03 -0.66 0.03
C HIS A 277 -13.42 -2.06 -0.06
N VAL A 278 -13.66 -2.88 0.95
CA VAL A 278 -13.19 -4.27 1.01
C VAL A 278 -14.38 -5.20 1.16
N TYR A 279 -14.56 -6.07 0.17
CA TYR A 279 -15.68 -6.99 0.07
C TYR A 279 -15.25 -8.38 0.51
N HIS A 280 -15.98 -8.98 1.45
CA HIS A 280 -15.65 -10.31 1.98
C HIS A 280 -16.69 -11.34 1.58
N CYS A 281 -16.24 -12.54 1.26
CA CYS A 281 -17.07 -13.73 1.13
C CYS A 281 -16.61 -14.79 2.12
N HIS A 282 -17.57 -15.42 2.79
CA HIS A 282 -17.37 -16.54 3.68
C HIS A 282 -17.98 -17.78 3.05
N VAL A 283 -17.15 -18.79 2.81
CA VAL A 283 -17.54 -20.08 2.24
C VAL A 283 -17.62 -21.10 3.36
N ASP A 284 -18.79 -21.69 3.56
CA ASP A 284 -19.00 -22.73 4.58
C ASP A 284 -18.46 -24.10 4.13
N LEU A 285 -18.50 -25.08 5.03
CA LEU A 285 -18.04 -26.45 4.75
C LEU A 285 -18.82 -27.16 3.61
N GLN A 286 -19.96 -26.63 3.18
CA GLN A 286 -20.76 -27.14 2.06
C GLN A 286 -20.46 -26.41 0.74
N GLY A 287 -19.56 -25.42 0.76
CA GLY A 287 -19.22 -24.59 -0.39
C GLY A 287 -20.18 -23.43 -0.61
N LYS A 288 -21.09 -23.15 0.34
CA LYS A 288 -22.07 -22.06 0.21
C LYS A 288 -21.45 -20.74 0.64
N ALA A 289 -21.52 -19.76 -0.26
CA ALA A 289 -21.05 -18.39 -0.04
C ALA A 289 -22.04 -17.56 0.79
N THR A 290 -21.50 -16.71 1.66
CA THR A 290 -22.20 -15.64 2.38
C THR A 290 -21.35 -14.39 2.37
N PHE A 291 -21.98 -13.23 2.15
CA PHE A 291 -21.23 -11.98 1.95
C PHE A 291 -21.17 -11.14 3.22
N LYS A 292 -20.03 -10.52 3.47
CA LYS A 292 -19.80 -9.62 4.61
C LYS A 292 -19.14 -8.32 4.15
N GLY A 293 -19.58 -7.21 4.73
CA GLY A 293 -19.09 -5.88 4.37
C GLY A 293 -20.07 -5.10 3.48
N PRO A 294 -19.60 -4.10 2.73
CA PRO A 294 -18.19 -3.70 2.61
C PRO A 294 -17.59 -3.18 3.93
N PHE A 295 -16.29 -3.36 4.07
CA PHE A 295 -15.47 -2.74 5.11
C PHE A 295 -14.70 -1.57 4.51
N LEU A 296 -14.39 -0.54 5.32
CA LEU A 296 -13.60 0.60 4.88
C LEU A 296 -12.18 0.50 5.41
N GLU A 297 -11.20 0.56 4.50
CA GLU A 297 -9.78 0.64 4.81
C GLU A 297 -9.19 1.99 4.36
N SER A 298 -8.21 2.49 5.10
CA SER A 298 -7.49 3.72 4.76
C SER A 298 -6.39 3.51 3.72
N THR A 299 -6.07 2.26 3.40
CA THR A 299 -5.04 1.89 2.42
C THR A 299 -5.67 1.26 1.20
N LYS A 300 -5.08 1.48 0.03
CA LYS A 300 -5.50 0.88 -1.24
C LYS A 300 -4.34 0.09 -1.84
N THR A 301 -4.59 -1.18 -2.16
CA THR A 301 -3.59 -2.04 -2.80
C THR A 301 -3.44 -1.71 -4.28
N HIS A 302 -2.32 -2.09 -4.90
CA HIS A 302 -2.13 -1.96 -6.35
C HIS A 302 -3.23 -2.68 -7.13
N LEU A 303 -3.61 -3.90 -6.71
CA LEU A 303 -4.70 -4.65 -7.34
C LEU A 303 -6.01 -3.85 -7.35
N GLN A 304 -6.36 -3.19 -6.24
CA GLN A 304 -7.56 -2.33 -6.14
C GLN A 304 -7.43 -1.02 -6.94
N ARG A 305 -6.22 -0.50 -7.14
CA ARG A 305 -6.00 0.69 -7.99
C ARG A 305 -6.19 0.38 -9.47
N VAL A 306 -5.74 -0.81 -9.89
CA VAL A 306 -5.81 -1.25 -11.29
C VAL A 306 -7.20 -1.79 -11.63
N LEU A 307 -7.74 -2.68 -10.78
CA LEU A 307 -8.99 -3.37 -11.07
C LEU A 307 -10.23 -2.64 -10.52
N GLY A 308 -10.09 -1.73 -9.56
CA GLY A 308 -11.22 -1.21 -8.79
C GLY A 308 -11.54 -2.07 -7.57
N ASP A 309 -12.15 -1.46 -6.56
CA ASP A 309 -12.43 -2.10 -5.27
C ASP A 309 -13.48 -3.22 -5.45
N GLU A 310 -14.47 -2.95 -6.28
CA GLU A 310 -15.61 -3.80 -6.61
C GLU A 310 -15.25 -5.05 -7.40
N ASN A 311 -14.03 -5.14 -7.94
CA ASN A 311 -13.60 -6.29 -8.73
C ASN A 311 -12.72 -7.24 -7.92
N ILE A 312 -12.59 -7.03 -6.60
CA ILE A 312 -11.76 -7.85 -5.71
C ILE A 312 -12.58 -8.33 -4.53
N LEU A 313 -12.55 -9.63 -4.30
CA LEU A 313 -13.27 -10.32 -3.25
C LEU A 313 -12.29 -11.07 -2.34
N GLN A 314 -12.28 -10.73 -1.04
CA GLN A 314 -11.53 -11.48 -0.04
C GLN A 314 -12.35 -12.67 0.44
N VAL A 315 -11.87 -13.88 0.20
CA VAL A 315 -12.59 -15.11 0.52
C VAL A 315 -12.00 -15.78 1.76
N LYS A 316 -12.86 -16.07 2.73
CA LYS A 316 -12.55 -16.83 3.92
C LYS A 316 -13.30 -18.15 3.88
N PHE A 317 -12.56 -19.23 3.96
CA PHE A 317 -13.09 -20.59 3.99
C PHE A 317 -13.23 -21.06 5.44
N GLU A 318 -14.37 -21.69 5.75
CA GLU A 318 -14.67 -22.24 7.07
C GLU A 318 -13.76 -23.42 7.41
N GLU A 319 -13.51 -23.61 8.70
CA GLU A 319 -12.61 -24.61 9.23
C GLU A 319 -13.31 -25.36 10.38
N VAL A 320 -13.25 -26.68 10.35
CA VAL A 320 -13.72 -27.55 11.45
C VAL A 320 -12.82 -27.34 12.68
N SER A 321 -13.43 -27.41 13.87
CA SER A 321 -12.73 -27.30 15.17
C SER A 321 -11.51 -28.23 15.25
N GLN A 322 -10.40 -27.72 15.81
CA GLN A 322 -9.08 -28.38 15.78
C GLN A 322 -9.04 -29.78 16.41
N GLU A 323 -9.89 -30.04 17.41
CA GLU A 323 -9.97 -31.34 18.10
C GLU A 323 -10.47 -32.50 17.21
N LYS A 324 -10.93 -32.21 15.99
CA LYS A 324 -11.54 -33.19 15.06
C LYS A 324 -10.80 -33.36 13.74
N LYS A 325 -9.63 -32.72 13.54
CA LYS A 325 -8.95 -32.76 12.24
C LYS A 325 -8.28 -34.10 11.98
N THR A 326 -8.85 -34.90 11.08
CA THR A 326 -8.19 -36.10 10.55
C THR A 326 -7.59 -35.81 9.16
N LYS A 327 -6.62 -36.63 8.74
CA LYS A 327 -6.10 -36.60 7.36
C LYS A 327 -7.21 -36.87 6.33
N TYR A 328 -8.18 -37.71 6.70
CA TYR A 328 -9.37 -38.00 5.90
C TYR A 328 -10.25 -36.76 5.64
N ASP A 329 -10.37 -35.85 6.62
CA ASP A 329 -11.12 -34.60 6.44
C ASP A 329 -10.45 -33.65 5.43
N PHE A 330 -9.11 -33.58 5.47
CA PHE A 330 -8.30 -32.79 4.54
C PHE A 330 -8.44 -33.26 3.09
N ASP A 331 -8.30 -34.57 2.89
CA ASP A 331 -8.29 -35.17 1.55
C ASP A 331 -9.71 -35.16 0.91
N ASN A 332 -10.78 -35.38 1.68
CA ASN A 332 -12.13 -35.57 1.11
C ASN A 332 -13.10 -34.38 1.27
N TYR A 333 -13.01 -33.57 2.33
CA TYR A 333 -13.98 -32.46 2.53
C TYR A 333 -13.42 -31.12 2.04
N TYR A 334 -12.16 -30.81 2.38
CA TYR A 334 -11.58 -29.52 2.01
C TYR A 334 -11.14 -29.46 0.55
N CYS A 335 -10.43 -30.48 0.07
CA CYS A 335 -9.98 -30.49 -1.33
C CYS A 335 -11.15 -30.54 -2.30
N ASP A 336 -12.10 -31.46 -2.13
CA ASP A 336 -13.18 -31.62 -3.11
C ASP A 336 -14.15 -30.43 -3.14
N VAL A 337 -14.63 -29.97 -1.98
CA VAL A 337 -15.62 -28.88 -1.93
C VAL A 337 -14.96 -27.57 -2.34
N TYR A 338 -13.79 -27.24 -1.81
CA TYR A 338 -13.20 -25.93 -2.07
C TYR A 338 -12.53 -25.85 -3.43
N HIS A 339 -11.98 -26.94 -3.98
CA HIS A 339 -11.57 -26.95 -5.40
C HIS A 339 -12.76 -26.71 -6.31
N ARG A 340 -13.92 -27.33 -6.07
CA ARG A 340 -15.12 -27.03 -6.85
C ARG A 340 -15.51 -25.55 -6.77
N VAL A 341 -15.46 -24.94 -5.58
CA VAL A 341 -15.72 -23.50 -5.41
C VAL A 341 -14.71 -22.64 -6.18
N ALA A 342 -13.43 -23.00 -6.15
CA ALA A 342 -12.41 -22.26 -6.91
C ALA A 342 -12.58 -22.42 -8.42
N GLU A 343 -12.86 -23.64 -8.91
CA GLU A 343 -13.04 -23.94 -10.34
C GLU A 343 -14.31 -23.32 -10.93
N GLN A 344 -15.41 -23.35 -10.18
CA GLN A 344 -16.68 -22.76 -10.58
C GLN A 344 -16.66 -21.24 -10.40
N GLY A 345 -15.92 -20.76 -9.41
CA GLY A 345 -15.93 -19.38 -8.96
C GLY A 345 -17.15 -19.03 -8.10
N ILE A 346 -17.20 -17.79 -7.63
CA ILE A 346 -18.22 -17.28 -6.72
C ILE A 346 -19.07 -16.24 -7.45
N GLU A 347 -20.38 -16.46 -7.48
CA GLU A 347 -21.34 -15.51 -8.04
C GLU A 347 -21.76 -14.46 -7.00
N ILE A 348 -21.67 -13.19 -7.36
CA ILE A 348 -22.26 -12.07 -6.60
C ILE A 348 -23.23 -11.34 -7.53
N GLY A 349 -24.52 -11.62 -7.38
CA GLY A 349 -25.53 -11.15 -8.32
C GLY A 349 -25.24 -11.71 -9.71
N LEU A 350 -24.92 -10.85 -10.68
CA LEU A 350 -24.54 -11.24 -12.04
C LEU A 350 -23.04 -11.17 -12.31
N ARG A 351 -22.20 -10.94 -11.29
CA ARG A 351 -20.74 -10.93 -11.42
C ARG A 351 -20.14 -12.27 -11.04
N GLN A 352 -19.18 -12.71 -11.84
CA GLN A 352 -18.42 -13.94 -11.64
C GLN A 352 -17.04 -13.63 -11.08
N TYR A 353 -16.75 -14.16 -9.89
CA TYR A 353 -15.44 -14.02 -9.25
C TYR A 353 -14.66 -15.33 -9.34
N GLN A 354 -13.44 -15.29 -9.84
CA GLN A 354 -12.56 -16.46 -9.97
C GLN A 354 -11.35 -16.32 -9.07
N PHE A 355 -10.77 -17.45 -8.66
CA PHE A 355 -9.61 -17.44 -7.79
C PHE A 355 -8.42 -16.79 -8.51
N LEU A 356 -7.70 -15.93 -7.80
CA LEU A 356 -6.48 -15.30 -8.33
C LEU A 356 -5.25 -15.74 -7.55
N LEU A 357 -5.23 -15.47 -6.24
CA LEU A 357 -4.07 -15.70 -5.40
C LEU A 357 -4.45 -15.82 -3.94
N TYR A 358 -3.50 -16.29 -3.12
CA TYR A 358 -3.60 -16.25 -1.68
C TYR A 358 -2.33 -15.67 -1.06
N LYS A 359 -2.47 -15.14 0.16
CA LYS A 359 -1.37 -14.52 0.91
C LYS A 359 -1.53 -14.79 2.40
N ASP A 360 -0.42 -15.02 3.09
CA ASP A 360 -0.36 -14.99 4.55
C ASP A 360 -0.86 -13.64 5.11
N GLY A 361 -1.80 -13.64 6.05
CA GLY A 361 -2.40 -12.43 6.65
C GLY A 361 -1.52 -11.70 7.66
N GLY A 362 -0.21 -11.89 7.59
CA GLY A 362 0.78 -11.14 8.37
C GLY A 362 0.79 -11.43 9.88
N LYS A 363 1.62 -10.67 10.61
CA LYS A 363 1.83 -10.83 12.06
C LYS A 363 0.67 -10.32 12.93
N GLU A 364 -0.11 -9.35 12.45
CA GLU A 364 -1.19 -8.72 13.24
C GLU A 364 -2.46 -9.57 13.30
N GLU A 365 -2.88 -10.19 12.19
CA GLU A 365 -4.03 -11.09 12.21
C GLU A 365 -3.72 -12.38 13.02
N LYS A 366 -2.48 -12.87 12.96
CA LYS A 366 -2.00 -13.99 13.79
C LYS A 366 -2.08 -13.69 15.30
N LYS A 367 -2.05 -12.42 15.72
CA LYS A 367 -2.24 -12.01 17.13
C LYS A 367 -3.72 -11.91 17.52
N LYS A 368 -4.60 -11.50 16.60
CA LYS A 368 -6.04 -11.31 16.87
C LYS A 368 -6.84 -12.61 16.87
N SER A 369 -6.46 -13.61 16.08
CA SER A 369 -7.27 -14.84 15.90
C SER A 369 -6.98 -15.96 16.90
N GLY A 370 -5.94 -15.86 17.74
CA GLY A 370 -5.54 -16.91 18.70
C GLY A 370 -5.16 -18.28 18.09
N THR A 371 -5.37 -18.48 16.78
CA THR A 371 -5.17 -19.72 16.03
C THR A 371 -4.43 -19.42 14.71
N LYS A 372 -3.43 -20.27 14.38
CA LYS A 372 -2.48 -20.08 13.28
C LYS A 372 -2.98 -20.66 11.95
N SER A 373 -3.52 -19.79 11.10
CA SER A 373 -2.98 -19.41 9.78
C SER A 373 -3.97 -18.41 9.17
N SER A 374 -3.73 -17.10 9.33
CA SER A 374 -4.62 -16.07 8.79
C SER A 374 -4.41 -15.93 7.28
N VAL A 375 -4.48 -17.01 6.50
CA VAL A 375 -4.27 -16.91 5.05
C VAL A 375 -5.48 -16.21 4.42
N LYS A 376 -5.22 -15.10 3.72
CA LYS A 376 -6.20 -14.38 2.90
C LYS A 376 -6.23 -14.97 1.52
N CYS A 377 -7.41 -15.33 1.03
CA CYS A 377 -7.63 -15.79 -0.33
C CYS A 377 -8.33 -14.69 -1.12
N TYR A 378 -7.91 -14.46 -2.36
CA TYR A 378 -8.42 -13.38 -3.20
C TYR A 378 -9.01 -13.95 -4.48
N PHE A 379 -10.22 -13.51 -4.77
CA PHE A 379 -10.92 -13.76 -6.01
C PHE A 379 -11.13 -12.44 -6.73
N VAL A 380 -11.16 -12.46 -8.06
CA VAL A 380 -11.33 -11.27 -8.90
C VAL A 380 -12.49 -11.42 -9.84
N CYS A 381 -13.19 -10.32 -10.11
CA CYS A 381 -14.27 -10.31 -11.09
C CYS A 381 -13.69 -10.57 -12.48
N THR A 382 -14.23 -11.56 -13.18
CA THR A 382 -13.76 -11.99 -14.51
C THR A 382 -14.84 -11.86 -15.58
N ALA A 383 -16.10 -11.72 -15.17
CA ALA A 383 -17.22 -11.49 -16.07
C ALA A 383 -18.38 -10.85 -15.31
N SER A 384 -19.23 -10.15 -16.04
CA SER A 384 -20.49 -9.63 -15.52
C SER A 384 -21.61 -9.74 -16.54
N GLY A 385 -22.80 -10.13 -16.07
CA GLY A 385 -24.05 -10.08 -16.83
C GLY A 385 -24.81 -8.76 -16.70
N TRP A 386 -24.29 -7.76 -15.98
CA TRP A 386 -24.92 -6.43 -15.90
C TRP A 386 -24.39 -5.50 -17.00
N ASP A 387 -25.31 -4.79 -17.66
CA ASP A 387 -24.98 -3.93 -18.80
C ASP A 387 -24.01 -2.79 -18.44
N ARG A 388 -24.09 -2.27 -17.22
CA ARG A 388 -23.17 -1.23 -16.72
C ARG A 388 -21.73 -1.71 -16.48
N ASP A 389 -21.49 -3.02 -16.54
CA ASP A 389 -20.16 -3.61 -16.30
C ASP A 389 -19.43 -4.00 -17.60
N ARG A 390 -20.03 -3.78 -18.78
CA ARG A 390 -19.57 -4.28 -20.09
C ARG A 390 -18.19 -3.80 -20.58
N ASN A 391 -17.49 -2.93 -19.84
CA ASN A 391 -16.16 -2.41 -20.20
C ASN A 391 -14.99 -3.08 -19.43
N ASN A 392 -15.23 -4.14 -18.66
CA ASN A 392 -14.26 -4.73 -17.73
C ASN A 392 -13.79 -6.14 -18.15
N ASP A 393 -13.39 -6.33 -19.40
CA ASP A 393 -12.72 -7.57 -19.80
C ASP A 393 -11.27 -7.57 -19.28
N PHE A 394 -11.01 -8.42 -18.27
CA PHE A 394 -9.69 -8.55 -17.66
C PHE A 394 -8.93 -9.72 -18.30
N LEU A 395 -7.81 -9.42 -18.96
CA LEU A 395 -6.88 -10.41 -19.50
C LEU A 395 -5.86 -10.80 -18.42
N TYR A 396 -5.79 -12.09 -18.10
CA TYR A 396 -4.80 -12.65 -17.18
C TYR A 396 -3.73 -13.41 -17.98
N GLY A 397 -2.51 -12.86 -17.98
CA GLY A 397 -1.34 -13.47 -18.61
C GLY A 397 -0.51 -14.29 -17.63
N LYS A 398 0.28 -15.23 -18.16
CA LYS A 398 1.25 -15.99 -17.39
C LYS A 398 2.58 -15.23 -17.45
N THR A 399 3.12 -14.84 -16.32
CA THR A 399 4.41 -14.17 -16.27
C THR A 399 5.47 -15.12 -15.75
N ASP A 400 6.50 -15.35 -16.55
CA ASP A 400 7.63 -16.17 -16.16
C ASP A 400 8.42 -15.49 -15.04
N GLY A 401 8.66 -16.23 -13.95
CA GLY A 401 9.44 -15.77 -12.82
C GLY A 401 10.91 -15.58 -13.18
N SER A 402 11.51 -14.50 -12.66
CA SER A 402 12.93 -14.18 -12.84
C SER A 402 13.85 -15.21 -12.18
N THR A 403 14.96 -15.56 -12.84
CA THR A 403 16.05 -16.38 -12.30
C THR A 403 16.70 -15.72 -11.08
N VAL A 404 16.81 -16.46 -9.97
CA VAL A 404 17.59 -16.03 -8.79
C VAL A 404 19.08 -16.11 -9.13
N LEU A 405 19.70 -14.96 -9.42
CA LEU A 405 21.14 -14.84 -9.60
C LEU A 405 21.82 -14.89 -8.22
N LYS A 406 22.60 -15.93 -7.94
CA LYS A 406 23.38 -16.05 -6.69
C LYS A 406 24.67 -15.22 -6.79
N GLY A 407 25.11 -14.65 -5.67
CA GLY A 407 26.38 -13.90 -5.59
C GLY A 407 26.28 -12.41 -5.97
N ILE A 408 25.08 -11.82 -6.00
CA ILE A 408 24.93 -10.39 -6.30
C ILE A 408 25.21 -9.54 -5.06
N HIS A 409 26.16 -8.62 -5.19
CA HIS A 409 26.49 -7.65 -4.14
C HIS A 409 25.49 -6.50 -4.01
N THR A 410 24.58 -6.32 -4.96
CA THR A 410 23.63 -5.19 -5.04
C THR A 410 22.19 -5.66 -5.14
N ASP A 411 21.89 -6.85 -4.62
CA ASP A 411 20.58 -7.48 -4.74
C ASP A 411 19.47 -6.60 -4.14
N GLY A 412 18.46 -6.25 -4.94
CA GLY A 412 17.30 -5.50 -4.46
C GLY A 412 17.49 -3.99 -4.26
N THR A 413 18.62 -3.36 -4.64
CA THR A 413 18.81 -1.90 -4.45
C THR A 413 19.21 -1.15 -5.73
N GLY A 414 18.54 -0.02 -5.99
CA GLY A 414 18.76 0.86 -7.13
C GLY A 414 18.99 2.32 -6.69
N PHE A 415 18.88 3.25 -7.63
CA PHE A 415 19.06 4.68 -7.38
C PHE A 415 17.86 5.52 -7.81
N ILE A 416 17.69 6.66 -7.16
CA ILE A 416 16.71 7.68 -7.54
C ILE A 416 17.33 9.07 -7.46
N SER A 417 16.98 9.93 -8.41
CA SER A 417 17.43 11.31 -8.41
C SER A 417 16.86 12.10 -7.23
N GLU A 418 17.62 13.08 -6.76
CA GLU A 418 17.28 13.88 -5.59
C GLU A 418 15.91 14.58 -5.73
N ASP A 419 15.61 15.10 -6.91
CA ASP A 419 14.36 15.82 -7.19
C ASP A 419 13.12 14.92 -7.13
N LEU A 420 13.22 13.64 -7.50
CA LEU A 420 12.12 12.69 -7.33
C LEU A 420 11.98 12.24 -5.87
N ALA A 421 13.10 12.02 -5.19
CA ALA A 421 13.07 11.65 -3.77
C ALA A 421 12.42 12.74 -2.90
N LEU A 422 12.60 14.01 -3.26
CA LEU A 422 11.95 15.15 -2.60
C LEU A 422 10.43 15.20 -2.79
N GLN A 423 9.88 14.50 -3.79
CA GLN A 423 8.43 14.38 -3.97
C GLN A 423 7.80 13.35 -3.02
N CYS A 424 8.60 12.59 -2.26
CA CYS A 424 8.09 11.66 -1.27
C CYS A 424 7.31 12.43 -0.18
N PRO A 425 6.01 12.16 0.04
CA PRO A 425 5.22 12.94 0.97
C PRO A 425 5.74 12.86 2.42
N ILE A 426 5.66 13.98 3.15
CA ILE A 426 6.19 14.11 4.52
C ILE A 426 5.62 13.07 5.49
N TYR A 427 4.35 12.69 5.32
CA TYR A 427 3.71 11.66 6.15
C TYR A 427 4.28 10.26 5.91
N VAL A 428 4.90 10.00 4.75
CA VAL A 428 5.58 8.74 4.40
C VAL A 428 7.02 8.74 4.92
N SER A 429 7.72 9.87 4.87
CA SER A 429 9.08 10.03 5.41
C SER A 429 9.13 10.07 6.95
N LYS A 430 7.97 10.09 7.63
CA LYS A 430 7.84 10.13 9.10
C LYS A 430 8.70 11.23 9.75
N GLY A 431 8.85 12.37 9.06
CA GLY A 431 9.65 13.52 9.51
C GLY A 431 10.02 14.49 8.38
N ASN A 432 10.56 15.66 8.74
CA ASN A 432 10.94 16.75 7.83
C ASN A 432 12.28 16.57 7.10
N ILE A 433 12.85 15.35 7.09
CA ILE A 433 14.15 15.09 6.46
C ILE A 433 13.91 14.21 5.23
N GLN A 434 14.51 14.59 4.11
CA GLN A 434 14.50 13.80 2.88
C GLN A 434 15.01 12.37 3.18
N PRO A 435 14.26 11.32 2.81
CA PRO A 435 14.67 9.96 3.06
C PRO A 435 15.91 9.60 2.22
N LEU A 436 16.92 9.00 2.86
CA LEU A 436 18.12 8.47 2.21
C LEU A 436 17.80 7.27 1.31
N LEU A 437 16.98 6.35 1.83
CA LEU A 437 16.50 5.16 1.14
C LEU A 437 14.98 5.13 1.13
N MET A 438 14.41 4.68 0.02
CA MET A 438 12.99 4.41 -0.11
C MET A 438 12.79 2.97 -0.52
N GLN A 439 12.07 2.19 0.28
CA GLN A 439 11.59 0.89 -0.13
C GLN A 439 10.36 1.08 -1.02
N VAL A 440 10.39 0.52 -2.22
CA VAL A 440 9.39 0.80 -3.26
C VAL A 440 8.84 -0.47 -3.91
N ARG A 441 7.74 -0.30 -4.62
CA ARG A 441 7.30 -1.14 -5.74
C ARG A 441 7.15 -0.22 -6.95
N LEU A 442 7.76 -0.59 -8.07
CA LEU A 442 7.71 0.13 -9.32
C LEU A 442 6.94 -0.70 -10.34
N PHE A 443 5.89 -0.12 -10.89
CA PHE A 443 5.13 -0.67 -12.00
C PHE A 443 5.35 0.24 -13.19
N TYR A 444 5.87 -0.30 -14.29
CA TYR A 444 6.26 0.51 -15.43
C TYR A 444 6.21 -0.27 -16.73
N LYS A 445 5.34 0.12 -17.67
CA LYS A 445 5.18 -0.51 -19.00
C LYS A 445 5.07 -2.05 -18.92
N GLY A 446 4.29 -2.55 -17.96
CA GLY A 446 4.08 -3.99 -17.72
C GLY A 446 5.16 -4.68 -16.87
N LEU A 447 6.28 -4.01 -16.57
CA LEU A 447 7.31 -4.50 -15.66
C LEU A 447 6.92 -4.23 -14.20
N CYS A 448 7.21 -5.19 -13.31
CA CYS A 448 7.12 -4.99 -11.86
C CYS A 448 8.51 -5.17 -11.22
N ALA A 449 8.98 -4.13 -10.54
CA ALA A 449 10.19 -4.16 -9.74
C ALA A 449 9.91 -3.90 -8.26
N LYS A 450 10.66 -4.58 -7.39
CA LYS A 450 10.63 -4.42 -5.94
C LYS A 450 12.06 -4.21 -5.44
N GLY A 451 12.23 -3.26 -4.53
CA GLY A 451 13.51 -3.08 -3.85
C GLY A 451 13.59 -1.78 -3.07
N THR A 452 14.81 -1.33 -2.82
CA THR A 452 15.12 0.00 -2.30
C THR A 452 15.68 0.91 -3.40
N LEU A 453 15.48 2.21 -3.26
CA LEU A 453 16.11 3.24 -4.07
C LEU A 453 16.91 4.17 -3.17
N LEU A 454 18.22 4.23 -3.38
CA LEU A 454 19.13 5.17 -2.74
C LEU A 454 19.09 6.52 -3.46
N VAL A 455 18.98 7.61 -2.71
CA VAL A 455 19.12 8.96 -3.28
C VAL A 455 20.53 9.14 -3.83
N ASN A 456 20.60 9.53 -5.11
CA ASN A 456 21.84 9.84 -5.79
C ASN A 456 21.73 11.20 -6.50
N ARG A 457 22.42 12.20 -5.94
CA ARG A 457 22.46 13.59 -6.41
C ARG A 457 23.22 13.76 -7.73
N LEU A 458 23.99 12.76 -8.12
CA LEU A 458 24.72 12.75 -9.39
C LEU A 458 23.85 12.26 -10.56
N LEU A 459 22.65 11.74 -10.28
CA LEU A 459 21.74 11.36 -11.34
C LEU A 459 21.13 12.59 -12.03
N PRO A 460 20.86 12.52 -13.34
CA PRO A 460 20.00 13.50 -13.99
C PRO A 460 18.65 13.61 -13.27
N LYS A 461 18.04 14.79 -13.33
CA LYS A 461 16.71 15.00 -12.76
C LYS A 461 15.69 14.01 -13.34
N LYS A 462 14.67 13.69 -12.56
CA LYS A 462 13.58 12.75 -12.94
C LYS A 462 14.06 11.36 -13.35
N THR A 463 15.11 10.84 -12.71
CA THR A 463 15.70 9.53 -13.08
C THR A 463 15.56 8.50 -11.95
N ILE A 464 15.16 7.29 -12.32
CA ILE A 464 15.21 6.10 -11.47
C ILE A 464 16.07 5.07 -12.19
N GLN A 465 17.03 4.48 -11.48
CA GLN A 465 17.83 3.36 -11.96
C GLN A 465 17.49 2.12 -11.15
N ILE A 466 16.97 1.10 -11.83
CA ILE A 466 16.70 -0.21 -11.25
C ILE A 466 17.74 -1.22 -11.73
N ARG A 467 17.90 -2.31 -10.98
CA ARG A 467 18.78 -3.44 -11.33
C ARG A 467 17.95 -4.65 -11.76
N PRO A 468 18.51 -5.57 -12.56
CA PRO A 468 17.83 -6.81 -12.94
C PRO A 468 17.28 -7.60 -11.75
N SER A 469 18.01 -7.64 -10.64
CA SER A 469 17.60 -8.30 -9.38
C SER A 469 16.32 -7.73 -8.74
N MET A 470 16.00 -6.47 -9.04
CA MET A 470 14.77 -5.83 -8.56
C MET A 470 13.55 -6.25 -9.36
N ILE A 471 13.73 -6.67 -10.63
CA ILE A 471 12.62 -7.05 -11.52
C ILE A 471 12.08 -8.40 -11.07
N LYS A 472 10.78 -8.43 -10.70
CA LYS A 472 10.09 -9.64 -10.26
C LYS A 472 9.14 -10.17 -11.33
N VAL A 473 8.68 -9.30 -12.23
CA VAL A 473 7.82 -9.63 -13.37
C VAL A 473 8.31 -8.85 -14.58
N GLN A 474 8.60 -9.57 -15.66
CA GLN A 474 8.91 -8.97 -16.95
C GLN A 474 7.63 -8.56 -17.68
N PRO A 475 7.71 -7.56 -18.58
CA PRO A 475 6.61 -7.29 -19.50
C PRO A 475 6.25 -8.54 -20.29
N ASP A 476 4.95 -8.81 -20.43
CA ASP A 476 4.43 -9.89 -21.27
C ASP A 476 4.19 -9.34 -22.69
N PRO A 477 4.95 -9.78 -23.70
CA PRO A 477 4.81 -9.30 -25.07
C PRO A 477 3.44 -9.66 -25.69
N SER A 478 2.78 -10.71 -25.20
CA SER A 478 1.52 -11.21 -25.76
C SER A 478 0.33 -10.28 -25.49
N VAL A 479 0.44 -9.42 -24.47
CA VAL A 479 -0.60 -8.44 -24.09
C VAL A 479 -0.20 -7.01 -24.42
N TRP A 480 0.96 -6.80 -25.04
CA TRP A 480 1.45 -5.49 -25.44
C TRP A 480 0.50 -4.86 -26.48
N GLY A 481 0.02 -3.66 -26.20
CA GLY A 481 -0.96 -2.95 -27.06
C GLY A 481 -2.41 -3.40 -26.90
N ILE A 482 -2.67 -4.49 -26.15
CA ILE A 482 -4.03 -4.94 -25.81
C ILE A 482 -4.47 -4.31 -24.48
N VAL A 483 -3.58 -4.30 -23.48
CA VAL A 483 -3.84 -3.71 -22.16
C VAL A 483 -2.96 -2.49 -21.95
N GLN A 484 -3.55 -1.39 -21.50
CA GLN A 484 -2.80 -0.20 -21.11
C GLN A 484 -2.13 -0.41 -19.74
N PRO A 485 -0.80 -0.33 -19.64
CA PRO A 485 -0.10 -0.57 -18.38
C PRO A 485 -0.31 0.60 -17.40
N PHE A 486 -0.58 0.26 -16.14
CA PHE A 486 -0.66 1.25 -15.06
C PHE A 486 0.74 1.53 -14.48
N ASN A 487 1.27 2.72 -14.76
CA ASN A 487 2.58 3.13 -14.27
C ASN A 487 2.47 3.76 -12.88
N SER A 488 3.29 3.30 -11.93
CA SER A 488 3.33 3.89 -10.59
C SER A 488 4.62 3.58 -9.85
N LEU A 489 5.06 4.53 -9.02
CA LEU A 489 6.08 4.33 -8.00
C LEU A 489 5.40 4.36 -6.63
N GLU A 490 5.34 3.21 -5.97
CA GLU A 490 4.66 3.05 -4.69
C GLU A 490 5.69 2.93 -3.56
N VAL A 491 5.74 3.93 -2.67
CA VAL A 491 6.63 3.92 -1.50
C VAL A 491 6.00 3.13 -0.36
N VAL A 492 6.73 2.11 0.12
CA VAL A 492 6.31 1.23 1.21
C VAL A 492 6.88 1.67 2.55
N ASN A 493 8.15 2.07 2.57
CA ASN A 493 8.81 2.55 3.76
C ASN A 493 10.02 3.40 3.39
N THR A 494 10.60 4.10 4.35
CA THR A 494 11.75 4.96 4.15
C THR A 494 12.80 4.72 5.23
N SER A 495 14.06 5.11 4.96
CA SER A 495 15.07 5.25 6.01
C SER A 495 14.65 6.36 6.97
N THR A 496 14.50 6.04 8.24
CA THR A 496 14.07 6.99 9.27
C THR A 496 14.99 6.90 10.48
N ARG A 497 14.93 7.92 11.34
CA ARG A 497 15.64 7.92 12.62
C ARG A 497 15.38 6.61 13.39
N PRO A 498 16.43 5.87 13.81
CA PRO A 498 16.27 4.65 14.59
C PRO A 498 15.48 4.90 15.88
N LYS A 499 14.55 3.99 16.18
CA LYS A 499 13.81 3.94 17.45
C LYS A 499 14.62 3.23 18.53
N LYS A 500 14.10 3.19 19.76
CA LYS A 500 14.64 2.39 20.88
C LYS A 500 14.88 0.94 20.42
N VAL A 501 16.12 0.47 20.55
CA VAL A 501 16.54 -0.86 20.10
C VAL A 501 16.44 -1.86 21.23
N HIS A 502 16.04 -3.07 20.87
CA HIS A 502 15.90 -4.20 21.79
C HIS A 502 16.60 -5.40 21.18
N LEU A 503 17.28 -6.17 22.01
CA LEU A 503 17.69 -7.53 21.68
C LEU A 503 16.45 -8.41 21.52
N SER A 504 16.53 -9.43 20.68
CA SER A 504 15.53 -10.49 20.60
C SER A 504 16.06 -11.74 21.31
N ARG A 505 15.17 -12.68 21.68
CA ARG A 505 15.60 -13.98 22.21
C ARG A 505 16.61 -14.70 21.31
N TYR A 506 16.45 -14.60 19.99
CA TYR A 506 17.37 -15.21 19.02
C TYR A 506 18.74 -14.54 19.08
N LEU A 507 18.77 -13.22 19.06
CA LEU A 507 20.01 -12.45 19.12
C LEU A 507 20.72 -12.65 20.46
N ILE A 508 19.99 -12.73 21.58
CA ILE A 508 20.56 -13.06 22.90
C ILE A 508 21.24 -14.42 22.86
N SER A 509 20.56 -15.46 22.33
CA SER A 509 21.14 -16.79 22.21
C SER A 509 22.41 -16.80 21.36
N LEU A 510 22.40 -16.13 20.21
CA LEU A 510 23.56 -16.08 19.30
C LEU A 510 24.73 -15.30 19.90
N LEU A 511 24.47 -14.17 20.57
CA LEU A 511 25.50 -13.40 21.28
C LEU A 511 26.11 -14.22 22.43
N HIS A 512 25.28 -14.97 23.17
CA HIS A 512 25.75 -15.85 24.22
C HIS A 512 26.63 -16.99 23.68
N VAL A 513 26.22 -17.65 22.59
CA VAL A 513 27.04 -18.65 21.88
C VAL A 513 28.35 -18.03 21.37
N GLY A 514 28.31 -16.78 20.94
CA GLY A 514 29.49 -15.98 20.58
C GLY A 514 30.36 -15.58 21.79
N GLY A 515 30.05 -15.99 23.01
CA GLY A 515 30.89 -15.76 24.19
C GLY A 515 30.52 -14.56 25.05
N VAL A 516 29.41 -13.86 24.77
CA VAL A 516 28.93 -12.78 25.65
C VAL A 516 28.41 -13.37 26.97
N PRO A 517 28.90 -12.90 28.14
CA PRO A 517 28.52 -13.46 29.44
C PRO A 517 27.02 -13.34 29.73
N THR A 518 26.45 -14.33 30.42
CA THR A 518 25.04 -14.33 30.84
C THR A 518 24.71 -13.12 31.72
N GLU A 519 25.66 -12.74 32.57
CA GLU A 519 25.57 -11.63 33.52
C GLU A 519 25.33 -10.30 32.81
N PHE A 520 25.86 -10.13 31.59
CA PHE A 520 25.61 -8.95 30.78
C PHE A 520 24.12 -8.79 30.46
N PHE A 521 23.48 -9.86 29.98
CA PHE A 521 22.05 -9.83 29.64
C PHE A 521 21.16 -9.69 30.89
N LEU A 522 21.54 -10.34 31.99
CA LEU A 522 20.83 -10.18 33.28
C LEU A 522 20.97 -8.77 33.84
N GLY A 523 22.10 -8.11 33.63
CA GLY A 523 22.32 -6.70 33.96
C GLY A 523 21.42 -5.77 33.14
N LEU A 524 21.31 -6.00 31.83
CA LEU A 524 20.38 -5.25 30.97
C LEU A 524 18.92 -5.45 31.40
N LEU A 525 18.52 -6.70 31.70
CA LEU A 525 17.17 -7.01 32.18
C LEU A 525 16.85 -6.33 33.50
N SER A 526 17.76 -6.42 34.48
CA SER A 526 17.61 -5.77 35.79
C SER A 526 17.46 -4.25 35.64
N SER A 527 18.28 -3.64 34.78
CA SER A 527 18.21 -2.20 34.49
C SER A 527 16.88 -1.81 33.84
N ALA A 528 16.38 -2.61 32.90
CA ALA A 528 15.10 -2.38 32.24
C ALA A 528 13.91 -2.50 33.20
N LEU A 529 13.95 -3.47 34.13
CA LEU A 529 12.95 -3.62 35.19
C LEU A 529 12.94 -2.42 36.14
N ALA A 530 14.13 -1.98 36.58
CA ALA A 530 14.26 -0.80 37.43
C ALA A 530 13.77 0.47 36.74
N GLU A 531 14.10 0.67 35.46
CA GLU A 531 13.60 1.81 34.66
C GLU A 531 12.07 1.78 34.56
N ALA A 532 11.48 0.61 34.29
CA ALA A 532 10.03 0.46 34.23
C ALA A 532 9.35 0.78 35.58
N GLU A 533 9.99 0.48 36.72
CA GLU A 533 9.44 0.79 38.04
C GLU A 533 9.60 2.26 38.42
N SER A 534 10.71 2.90 38.01
CA SER A 534 11.00 4.30 38.31
C SER A 534 9.95 5.27 37.77
N CYS A 535 9.20 4.90 36.72
CA CYS A 535 8.17 5.76 36.13
C CYS A 535 7.02 6.12 37.09
N ARG A 536 6.89 5.42 38.23
CA ARG A 536 5.90 5.72 39.27
C ARG A 536 6.26 6.95 40.11
N TYR A 537 7.54 7.28 40.19
CA TYR A 537 8.06 8.26 41.16
C TYR A 537 8.96 9.31 40.50
N ASP A 538 9.57 8.99 39.35
CA ASP A 538 10.38 9.91 38.58
C ASP A 538 9.60 10.47 37.37
N ARG A 539 9.50 11.80 37.29
CA ARG A 539 8.74 12.49 36.25
C ARG A 539 9.37 12.31 34.87
N GLY A 540 10.70 12.25 34.79
CA GLY A 540 11.43 12.03 33.55
C GLY A 540 11.15 10.63 32.98
N ALA A 541 11.24 9.60 33.83
CA ALA A 541 10.95 8.23 33.50
C ALA A 541 9.47 8.02 33.13
N ALA A 542 8.54 8.65 33.87
CA ALA A 542 7.11 8.67 33.54
C ALA A 542 6.87 9.23 32.14
N LEU A 543 7.48 10.38 31.83
CA LEU A 543 7.34 11.02 30.54
C LEU A 543 7.96 10.16 29.43
N LYS A 544 9.14 9.60 29.67
CA LYS A 544 9.83 8.71 28.73
C LYS A 544 8.99 7.45 28.46
N ALA A 545 8.38 6.86 29.49
CA ALA A 545 7.48 5.71 29.35
C ALA A 545 6.24 6.06 28.51
N ALA A 546 5.63 7.22 28.73
CA ALA A 546 4.49 7.71 27.95
C ALA A 546 4.86 7.92 26.46
N LEU A 547 5.96 8.63 26.19
CA LEU A 547 6.42 8.91 24.83
C LEU A 547 6.86 7.66 24.07
N ASN A 548 7.35 6.63 24.76
CA ASN A 548 7.72 5.36 24.12
C ASN A 548 6.52 4.46 23.80
N ASN A 549 5.36 4.73 24.41
CA ASN A 549 4.14 3.93 24.31
C ASN A 549 3.00 4.67 23.59
N GLU A 550 3.31 5.42 22.52
CA GLU A 550 2.31 6.21 21.76
C GLU A 550 1.08 5.40 21.31
N GLY A 551 1.24 4.11 21.06
CA GLY A 551 0.12 3.23 20.68
C GLY A 551 -0.87 2.91 21.81
N LEU A 552 -0.45 3.04 23.06
CA LEU A 552 -1.32 2.92 24.26
C LEU A 552 -1.74 4.30 24.77
N ASP A 553 -0.91 5.31 24.52
CA ASP A 553 -1.12 6.68 24.93
C ASP A 553 -2.04 7.41 23.94
N ASN A 554 -3.34 7.07 23.97
CA ASN A 554 -4.37 7.71 23.13
C ASN A 554 -4.18 9.23 23.08
N ASP A 555 -3.84 9.76 21.90
CA ASP A 555 -3.57 11.20 21.67
C ASP A 555 -2.55 11.82 22.64
N ARG A 556 -1.54 11.04 23.05
CA ARG A 556 -0.49 11.45 24.01
C ARG A 556 -1.03 11.99 25.34
N LEU A 557 -2.22 11.56 25.76
CA LEU A 557 -2.90 12.06 26.95
C LEU A 557 -2.04 11.91 28.22
N THR A 558 -1.39 10.78 28.45
CA THR A 558 -0.51 10.54 29.60
C THR A 558 0.66 11.51 29.57
N ALA A 559 1.33 11.67 28.42
CA ALA A 559 2.40 12.65 28.28
C ALA A 559 1.90 14.08 28.57
N ARG A 560 0.71 14.46 28.08
CA ARG A 560 0.09 15.78 28.33
C ARG A 560 -0.27 16.00 29.80
N MET A 561 -0.74 14.97 30.51
CA MET A 561 -0.98 15.05 31.95
C MET A 561 0.32 15.37 32.69
N ILE A 562 1.40 14.67 32.36
CA ILE A 562 2.72 14.88 32.97
C ILE A 562 3.25 16.27 32.64
N TYR A 563 3.15 16.72 31.39
CA TYR A 563 3.55 18.06 30.95
C TYR A 563 2.74 19.17 31.62
N SER A 564 1.46 18.95 31.89
CA SER A 564 0.58 19.90 32.58
C SER A 564 0.90 20.04 34.07
N GLY A 565 1.92 19.33 34.58
CA GLY A 565 2.30 19.42 35.98
C GLY A 565 1.48 18.53 36.91
N MET A 566 0.66 17.60 36.39
CA MET A 566 -0.11 16.67 37.24
C MET A 566 0.82 15.82 38.12
N PRO A 567 0.51 15.67 39.43
CA PRO A 567 1.25 14.79 40.32
C PRO A 567 1.24 13.34 39.84
N LEU A 568 2.35 12.62 39.98
CA LEU A 568 2.46 11.22 39.55
C LEU A 568 1.62 10.26 40.40
N ASP A 569 1.22 10.68 41.60
CA ASP A 569 0.31 9.97 42.49
C ASP A 569 -1.17 10.21 42.18
N GLU A 570 -1.49 11.00 41.15
CA GLU A 570 -2.85 11.12 40.66
C GLU A 570 -3.37 9.74 40.18
N PRO A 571 -4.51 9.24 40.71
CA PRO A 571 -4.94 7.87 40.48
C PRO A 571 -5.09 7.47 39.00
N PHE A 572 -5.61 8.36 38.17
CA PHE A 572 -5.78 8.07 36.74
C PHE A 572 -4.43 8.02 36.01
N LEU A 573 -3.50 8.93 36.32
CA LEU A 573 -2.14 8.92 35.79
C LEU A 573 -1.39 7.64 36.22
N GLN A 574 -1.50 7.24 37.48
CA GLN A 574 -0.91 5.98 37.97
C GLN A 574 -1.46 4.75 37.23
N TYR A 575 -2.78 4.70 37.03
CA TYR A 575 -3.41 3.64 36.27
C TYR A 575 -2.85 3.57 34.84
N ARG A 576 -2.74 4.72 34.16
CA ARG A 576 -2.20 4.85 32.79
C ARG A 576 -0.74 4.38 32.72
N LEU A 577 0.10 4.84 33.64
CA LEU A 577 1.51 4.39 33.75
C LEU A 577 1.60 2.89 34.04
N GLY A 578 0.71 2.35 34.87
CA GLY A 578 0.61 0.92 35.14
C GLY A 578 0.33 0.07 33.90
N LEU A 579 -0.53 0.55 32.98
CA LEU A 579 -0.76 -0.13 31.69
C LEU A 579 0.51 -0.15 30.83
N MET A 580 1.22 0.97 30.75
CA MET A 580 2.47 1.09 29.96
C MET A 580 3.57 0.18 30.52
N MET A 581 3.73 0.15 31.85
CA MET A 581 4.64 -0.79 32.51
C MET A 581 4.26 -2.25 32.23
N GLY A 582 2.96 -2.56 32.23
CA GLY A 582 2.46 -3.89 31.90
C GLY A 582 2.88 -4.34 30.50
N GLU A 583 2.84 -3.44 29.52
CA GLU A 583 3.29 -3.73 28.16
C GLU A 583 4.82 -3.86 28.04
N GLU A 584 5.61 -3.03 28.74
CA GLU A 584 7.07 -3.20 28.78
C GLU A 584 7.44 -4.56 29.41
N ARG A 585 6.79 -4.94 30.52
CA ARG A 585 6.98 -6.25 31.17
C ARG A 585 6.63 -7.41 30.25
N LYS A 586 5.54 -7.33 29.48
CA LYS A 586 5.22 -8.33 28.44
C LYS A 586 6.31 -8.41 27.38
N GLY A 587 6.89 -7.27 26.98
CA GLY A 587 8.04 -7.20 26.09
C GLY A 587 9.26 -7.94 26.64
N LEU A 588 9.62 -7.66 27.89
CA LEU A 588 10.74 -8.31 28.59
C LEU A 588 10.52 -9.82 28.72
N GLN A 589 9.31 -10.28 29.09
CA GLN A 589 8.93 -11.69 29.12
C GLN A 589 9.08 -12.37 27.74
N ALA A 590 8.88 -11.62 26.66
CA ALA A 590 9.08 -12.12 25.30
C ALA A 590 10.57 -12.18 24.86
N GLY A 591 11.50 -11.74 25.72
CA GLY A 591 12.93 -11.64 25.43
C GLY A 591 13.30 -10.39 24.64
N ARG A 592 12.50 -9.31 24.74
CA ARG A 592 12.80 -8.00 24.13
C ARG A 592 13.50 -7.09 25.12
N ILE A 593 14.82 -7.26 25.28
CA ILE A 593 15.60 -6.52 26.28
C ILE A 593 16.18 -5.26 25.64
N PRO A 594 15.95 -4.06 26.19
CA PRO A 594 16.49 -2.83 25.62
C PRO A 594 18.02 -2.79 25.71
N ILE A 595 18.68 -2.20 24.70
CA ILE A 595 20.13 -2.05 24.67
C ILE A 595 20.52 -0.70 24.06
N SER A 596 21.51 -0.04 24.66
CA SER A 596 22.08 1.23 24.17
C SER A 596 23.11 1.00 23.05
N ASP A 597 23.57 2.09 22.43
CA ASP A 597 24.58 2.10 21.36
C ASP A 597 24.31 1.08 20.23
N SER A 598 23.02 0.85 19.96
CA SER A 598 22.55 -0.10 18.99
C SER A 598 21.43 0.52 18.16
N TYR A 599 21.36 0.15 16.89
CA TYR A 599 20.52 0.78 15.88
C TYR A 599 19.90 -0.26 14.97
N TYR A 600 18.68 -0.02 14.49
CA TYR A 600 18.10 -0.74 13.37
C TYR A 600 18.13 0.18 12.15
N LEU A 601 18.87 -0.21 11.12
CA LEU A 601 19.13 0.60 9.93
C LEU A 601 18.81 -0.17 8.67
N MET A 602 18.22 0.50 7.68
CA MET A 602 18.02 -0.09 6.36
C MET A 602 19.36 -0.27 5.67
N GLY A 603 19.59 -1.43 5.05
CA GLY A 603 20.80 -1.71 4.30
C GLY A 603 20.73 -1.27 2.85
N THR A 604 21.89 -0.87 2.33
CA THR A 604 22.12 -0.62 0.91
C THR A 604 23.60 -0.86 0.60
N THR A 605 24.03 -0.56 -0.63
CA THR A 605 25.41 -0.75 -1.09
C THR A 605 26.14 0.56 -1.21
N ASP A 606 27.46 0.53 -1.02
CA ASP A 606 28.32 1.69 -1.26
C ASP A 606 28.36 2.05 -2.75
N PRO A 607 27.79 3.21 -3.14
CA PRO A 607 27.78 3.64 -4.54
C PRO A 607 29.17 4.09 -5.03
N THR A 608 30.14 4.26 -4.13
CA THR A 608 31.49 4.74 -4.46
C THR A 608 32.47 3.60 -4.72
N GLY A 609 32.15 2.37 -4.30
CA GLY A 609 33.02 1.20 -4.44
C GLY A 609 34.30 1.26 -3.63
N LYS A 610 34.36 2.09 -2.57
CA LYS A 610 35.58 2.33 -1.78
C LYS A 610 35.70 1.43 -0.56
N LEU A 611 34.58 0.87 -0.08
CA LEU A 611 34.60 -0.04 1.06
C LEU A 611 35.27 -1.38 0.70
N LEU A 612 36.17 -1.84 1.57
CA LEU A 612 36.75 -3.19 1.50
C LEU A 612 35.77 -4.25 2.01
N ALA A 613 36.06 -5.52 1.74
CA ALA A 613 35.14 -6.64 2.02
C ALA A 613 34.66 -6.75 3.48
N ASN A 614 35.45 -6.33 4.47
CA ASN A 614 35.11 -6.34 5.89
C ASN A 614 34.71 -4.96 6.46
N GLN A 615 34.52 -3.97 5.58
CA GLN A 615 34.18 -2.61 5.95
C GLN A 615 32.74 -2.29 5.59
N VAL A 616 32.12 -1.45 6.41
CA VAL A 616 30.79 -0.87 6.16
C VAL A 616 30.84 0.64 6.43
N CYS A 617 29.96 1.41 5.80
CA CYS A 617 29.73 2.80 6.20
C CYS A 617 28.37 2.89 6.89
N VAL A 618 28.30 3.57 8.03
CA VAL A 618 27.04 3.75 8.78
C VAL A 618 26.80 5.24 8.95
N ILE A 619 25.66 5.76 8.47
CA ILE A 619 25.30 7.17 8.61
C ILE A 619 24.20 7.30 9.68
N LEU A 620 24.51 8.03 10.76
CA LEU A 620 23.56 8.37 11.83
C LEU A 620 23.27 9.88 11.85
N ASP A 621 22.68 10.38 12.94
CA ASP A 621 22.34 11.79 13.14
C ASP A 621 23.57 12.71 13.10
N LYS A 622 24.68 12.27 13.71
CA LYS A 622 25.95 13.01 13.80
C LYS A 622 26.92 12.74 12.64
N GLY A 623 26.45 12.08 11.58
CA GLY A 623 27.25 11.72 10.41
C GLY A 623 27.73 10.27 10.43
N GLN A 624 28.87 10.02 9.78
CA GLN A 624 29.40 8.68 9.57
C GLN A 624 30.04 8.11 10.84
N LEU A 625 29.81 6.83 11.08
CA LEU A 625 30.37 6.07 12.18
C LEU A 625 31.78 5.56 11.84
N SER A 626 32.63 5.45 12.87
CA SER A 626 33.94 4.81 12.78
C SER A 626 34.15 3.80 13.92
N GLY A 627 34.92 2.75 13.66
CA GLY A 627 35.31 1.74 14.65
C GLY A 627 34.64 0.38 14.44
N ASN A 628 35.01 -0.60 15.27
CA ASN A 628 34.41 -1.93 15.23
C ASN A 628 32.94 -1.90 15.62
N ILE A 629 32.12 -2.66 14.90
CA ILE A 629 30.69 -2.83 15.15
C ILE A 629 30.26 -4.28 14.92
N LEU A 630 29.19 -4.68 15.59
CA LEU A 630 28.47 -5.91 15.28
C LEU A 630 27.30 -5.60 14.34
N VAL A 631 27.10 -6.45 13.34
CA VAL A 631 25.97 -6.35 12.40
C VAL A 631 25.24 -7.69 12.34
N TYR A 632 23.90 -7.63 12.33
CA TYR A 632 23.03 -8.81 12.32
C TYR A 632 21.72 -8.50 11.60
N LYS A 633 21.23 -9.45 10.80
CA LYS A 633 19.89 -9.39 10.20
C LYS A 633 18.93 -10.32 10.94
N HIS A 634 17.78 -9.80 11.36
CA HIS A 634 16.76 -10.59 12.04
C HIS A 634 15.76 -11.24 11.06
N PRO A 635 15.34 -12.51 11.24
CA PRO A 635 15.85 -13.49 12.20
C PRO A 635 16.99 -14.31 11.60
N GLY A 636 18.23 -14.02 11.99
CA GLY A 636 19.33 -14.96 11.87
C GLY A 636 19.27 -15.98 12.99
N LEU A 637 19.65 -17.21 12.65
CA LEU A 637 19.56 -18.40 13.49
C LEU A 637 20.91 -19.14 13.59
N HIS A 638 21.86 -18.84 12.72
CA HIS A 638 23.19 -19.42 12.73
C HIS A 638 24.16 -18.52 13.53
N PRO A 639 25.10 -19.07 14.31
CA PRO A 639 26.12 -18.28 15.02
C PRO A 639 26.92 -17.35 14.11
N GLY A 640 27.12 -17.75 12.86
CA GLY A 640 27.76 -16.94 11.82
C GLY A 640 26.91 -15.80 11.25
N ASP A 641 25.63 -15.65 11.64
CA ASP A 641 24.78 -14.55 11.14
C ASP A 641 25.08 -13.20 11.83
N ILE A 642 25.96 -13.18 12.84
CA ILE A 642 26.44 -11.96 13.50
C ILE A 642 27.87 -11.70 13.06
N HIS A 643 28.09 -10.57 12.40
CA HIS A 643 29.38 -10.20 11.86
C HIS A 643 30.04 -9.11 12.70
N LEU A 644 31.34 -9.26 12.97
CA LEU A 644 32.19 -8.19 13.46
C LEU A 644 32.81 -7.47 12.25
N LEU A 645 32.45 -6.20 12.05
CA LEU A 645 32.84 -5.40 10.89
C LEU A 645 33.44 -4.07 11.31
N GLN A 646 34.18 -3.43 10.39
CA GLN A 646 34.77 -2.12 10.61
C GLN A 646 33.89 -1.03 10.00
N ALA A 647 33.25 -0.20 10.84
CA ALA A 647 32.65 1.04 10.39
C ALA A 647 33.75 2.01 9.94
N THR A 648 33.65 2.46 8.69
CA THR A 648 34.69 3.23 8.00
C THR A 648 34.10 4.50 7.39
N PHE A 649 34.80 5.61 7.58
CA PHE A 649 34.47 6.87 6.94
C PHE A 649 34.78 6.82 5.43
N VAL A 650 33.79 7.05 4.59
CA VAL A 650 33.90 7.10 3.14
C VAL A 650 33.89 8.54 2.66
N LYS A 651 35.07 9.05 2.30
CA LYS A 651 35.23 10.41 1.76
C LYS A 651 34.54 10.56 0.41
N GLY A 652 33.70 11.58 0.26
CA GLY A 652 32.99 11.90 -0.97
C GLY A 652 31.64 11.22 -1.11
N LEU A 653 31.22 10.38 -0.15
CA LEU A 653 29.88 9.78 -0.14
C LEU A 653 28.81 10.87 -0.04
N GLU A 654 29.08 11.95 0.69
CA GLU A 654 28.23 13.14 0.80
C GLU A 654 27.94 13.82 -0.55
N ARG A 655 28.82 13.67 -1.55
CA ARG A 655 28.58 14.17 -2.91
C ARG A 655 27.49 13.38 -3.63
N VAL A 656 27.31 12.11 -3.25
CA VAL A 656 26.30 11.20 -3.81
C VAL A 656 24.99 11.33 -3.05
N VAL A 657 25.02 11.23 -1.72
CA VAL A 657 23.79 11.09 -0.91
C VAL A 657 23.37 12.37 -0.17
N GLY A 658 24.16 13.44 -0.24
CA GLY A 658 23.88 14.71 0.45
C GLY A 658 23.88 14.57 1.97
N ASP A 659 22.98 15.31 2.61
CA ASP A 659 22.81 15.36 4.08
C ASP A 659 21.82 14.31 4.61
N SER A 660 21.33 13.42 3.74
CA SER A 660 20.41 12.35 4.11
C SER A 660 21.07 11.35 5.07
N LYS A 661 20.28 10.81 6.01
CA LYS A 661 20.79 10.05 7.17
C LYS A 661 20.10 8.70 7.34
N TYR A 662 20.66 7.87 8.22
CA TYR A 662 20.07 6.64 8.75
C TYR A 662 20.06 5.44 7.80
N ALA A 663 21.25 5.02 7.35
CA ALA A 663 21.44 3.76 6.63
C ALA A 663 22.80 3.12 6.95
N ILE A 664 22.92 1.84 6.61
CA ILE A 664 24.18 1.11 6.56
C ILE A 664 24.49 0.74 5.10
N PHE A 665 25.71 1.03 4.66
CA PHE A 665 26.24 0.78 3.33
C PHE A 665 27.22 -0.39 3.39
N PHE A 666 26.96 -1.40 2.58
CA PHE A 666 27.76 -2.60 2.45
C PHE A 666 28.71 -2.52 1.25
N PRO A 667 29.86 -3.21 1.31
CA PRO A 667 30.82 -3.24 0.22
C PRO A 667 30.26 -4.04 -0.96
N VAL A 668 30.67 -3.63 -2.15
CA VAL A 668 30.32 -4.31 -3.41
C VAL A 668 31.44 -5.25 -3.90
N VAL A 669 32.32 -5.64 -2.97
CA VAL A 669 33.47 -6.50 -3.21
C VAL A 669 33.45 -7.69 -2.24
N GLY A 670 34.22 -8.72 -2.56
CA GLY A 670 34.31 -9.95 -1.79
C GLY A 670 33.80 -11.16 -2.60
N PRO A 671 34.01 -12.38 -2.10
CA PRO A 671 33.55 -13.60 -2.77
C PRO A 671 32.03 -13.80 -2.67
N ARG A 672 31.42 -13.22 -1.63
CA ARG A 672 29.99 -13.29 -1.32
C ARG A 672 29.58 -11.95 -0.70
N SER A 673 28.33 -11.54 -0.91
CA SER A 673 27.83 -10.30 -0.31
C SER A 673 27.65 -10.48 1.20
N LEU A 674 28.05 -9.47 1.99
CA LEU A 674 27.86 -9.49 3.44
C LEU A 674 26.38 -9.64 3.86
N ALA A 675 25.46 -9.11 3.05
CA ALA A 675 24.03 -9.30 3.27
C ALA A 675 23.63 -10.77 3.16
N ASP A 676 24.04 -11.46 2.09
CA ASP A 676 23.68 -12.88 1.91
C ASP A 676 24.32 -13.77 2.98
N GLU A 677 25.51 -13.42 3.49
CA GLU A 677 26.14 -14.10 4.62
C GLU A 677 25.33 -14.01 5.92
N MET A 678 24.55 -12.93 6.11
CA MET A 678 23.69 -12.72 7.29
C MET A 678 22.25 -13.15 7.01
N ALA A 679 21.93 -14.41 7.30
CA ALA A 679 20.58 -14.96 7.17
C ALA A 679 19.96 -14.76 5.77
N ASN A 680 20.77 -14.96 4.72
CA ASN A 680 20.38 -14.82 3.31
C ASN A 680 19.62 -13.51 3.04
N SER A 681 20.16 -12.40 3.55
CA SER A 681 19.57 -11.07 3.40
C SER A 681 19.90 -10.47 2.04
N ASP A 682 19.10 -9.49 1.63
CA ASP A 682 19.33 -8.66 0.45
C ASP A 682 19.15 -7.17 0.80
N PHE A 683 19.07 -6.28 -0.20
CA PHE A 683 18.83 -4.86 0.00
C PHE A 683 17.45 -4.42 -0.50
N ASP A 684 16.45 -5.32 -0.51
CA ASP A 684 15.09 -5.03 -0.99
C ASP A 684 14.18 -4.34 0.05
N GLY A 685 14.77 -4.05 1.21
CA GLY A 685 14.16 -3.37 2.36
C GLY A 685 14.58 -3.96 3.71
N ASP A 686 15.55 -4.89 3.73
CA ASP A 686 16.04 -5.49 4.96
C ASP A 686 16.67 -4.46 5.91
N ILE A 687 16.44 -4.73 7.20
CA ILE A 687 16.86 -3.88 8.31
C ILE A 687 17.86 -4.65 9.17
N TYR A 688 19.02 -4.03 9.39
CA TYR A 688 20.14 -4.61 10.12
C TYR A 688 20.21 -4.01 11.51
N TRP A 689 20.37 -4.88 12.51
CA TRP A 689 20.83 -4.49 13.82
C TRP A 689 22.31 -4.18 13.74
N VAL A 690 22.70 -3.00 14.21
CA VAL A 690 24.09 -2.53 14.25
C VAL A 690 24.38 -2.14 15.69
N SER A 691 25.45 -2.66 16.31
CA SER A 691 25.83 -2.32 17.68
C SER A 691 27.29 -1.98 17.84
N ARG A 692 27.53 -0.98 18.67
CA ARG A 692 28.85 -0.50 19.09
C ARG A 692 29.08 -0.73 20.58
N HIS A 693 28.20 -1.51 21.21
CA HIS A 693 28.20 -1.67 22.65
C HIS A 693 29.55 -2.25 23.13
N PRO A 694 30.29 -1.56 24.01
CA PRO A 694 31.67 -1.96 24.36
C PRO A 694 31.76 -3.39 24.90
N GLU A 695 30.86 -3.79 25.80
CA GLU A 695 30.84 -5.15 26.34
C GLU A 695 30.52 -6.21 25.28
N LEU A 696 29.73 -5.89 24.24
CA LEU A 696 29.50 -6.84 23.16
C LEU A 696 30.75 -6.98 22.30
N LEU A 697 31.39 -5.88 21.92
CA LEU A 697 32.61 -5.89 21.10
C LEU A 697 33.79 -6.55 21.81
N LYS A 698 33.86 -6.41 23.13
CA LYS A 698 34.92 -7.00 23.96
C LYS A 698 34.80 -8.52 24.07
N ASN A 699 33.57 -9.03 24.23
CA ASN A 699 33.35 -10.43 24.58
C ASN A 699 32.93 -11.31 23.39
N PHE A 700 32.32 -10.74 22.35
CA PHE A 700 31.82 -11.49 21.21
C PHE A 700 32.95 -12.02 20.32
N LYS A 701 32.85 -13.29 19.95
CA LYS A 701 33.76 -14.01 19.05
C LYS A 701 32.99 -14.40 17.78
N PRO A 702 33.40 -13.91 16.61
CA PRO A 702 32.71 -14.21 15.35
C PRO A 702 32.85 -15.69 15.00
N ASN A 703 31.80 -16.22 14.37
CA ASN A 703 31.76 -17.56 13.80
C ASN A 703 31.72 -17.45 12.27
N PRO A 704 32.21 -18.46 11.51
CA PRO A 704 32.12 -18.45 10.07
C PRO A 704 30.65 -18.42 9.61
N PRO A 705 30.35 -17.70 8.50
CA PRO A 705 28.99 -17.64 7.96
C PRO A 705 28.55 -19.02 7.47
N TRP A 706 27.23 -19.23 7.42
CA TRP A 706 26.69 -20.48 6.92
C TRP A 706 27.04 -20.67 5.44
N LEU A 707 27.62 -21.82 5.11
CA LEU A 707 27.88 -22.25 3.74
C LEU A 707 26.84 -23.31 3.36
N VAL A 708 26.23 -23.14 2.17
CA VAL A 708 25.30 -24.15 1.66
C VAL A 708 26.12 -25.38 1.22
N PRO A 709 25.83 -26.59 1.72
CA PRO A 709 26.48 -27.80 1.23
C PRO A 709 26.25 -27.97 -0.28
N GLU A 710 27.29 -28.38 -1.03
CA GLU A 710 27.22 -28.49 -2.50
C GLU A 710 26.08 -29.40 -2.98
N GLU A 711 25.75 -30.44 -2.21
CA GLU A 711 24.67 -31.38 -2.50
C GLU A 711 23.27 -30.73 -2.50
N ASP A 712 23.04 -29.70 -1.68
CA ASP A 712 21.75 -29.02 -1.57
C ASP A 712 21.52 -27.95 -2.64
N LEU A 713 22.60 -27.48 -3.30
CA LEU A 713 22.51 -26.56 -4.44
C LEU A 713 21.81 -27.21 -5.64
N SER A 714 21.95 -28.53 -5.79
CA SER A 714 21.35 -29.31 -6.88
C SER A 714 19.83 -29.54 -6.69
N LYS A 715 19.36 -29.67 -5.45
CA LYS A 715 17.96 -30.00 -5.11
C LYS A 715 17.02 -28.78 -5.18
N LYS A 716 17.46 -27.59 -4.75
CA LYS A 716 16.65 -26.36 -4.79
C LYS A 716 16.23 -25.94 -6.20
N GLY A 717 17.07 -26.19 -7.21
CA GLY A 717 16.73 -25.91 -8.60
C GLY A 717 15.66 -26.85 -9.19
N ALA A 718 15.37 -27.99 -8.57
CA ALA A 718 14.39 -28.96 -9.06
C ALA A 718 12.95 -28.60 -8.62
N GLU A 719 12.76 -28.08 -7.41
CA GLU A 719 11.44 -27.69 -6.89
C GLU A 719 10.90 -26.41 -7.54
N ASP A 720 11.75 -25.41 -7.81
CA ASP A 720 11.36 -24.14 -8.46
C ASP A 720 10.92 -24.34 -9.93
N ARG A 721 11.43 -25.40 -10.58
CA ARG A 721 11.03 -25.79 -11.95
C ARG A 721 9.64 -26.44 -12.03
N SER A 722 9.07 -26.91 -10.92
CA SER A 722 7.80 -27.65 -10.90
C SER A 722 6.60 -26.81 -11.34
N LEU A 723 6.51 -25.55 -10.87
CA LEU A 723 5.41 -24.63 -11.24
C LEU A 723 5.68 -23.91 -12.57
N ALA A 724 6.95 -23.66 -12.91
CA ALA A 724 7.37 -23.05 -14.17
C ALA A 724 7.08 -23.93 -15.40
N ASN A 725 6.97 -25.25 -15.21
CA ASN A 725 6.70 -26.22 -16.28
C ASN A 725 5.20 -26.46 -16.56
N ILE A 726 4.30 -25.78 -15.84
CA ILE A 726 2.87 -25.90 -16.12
C ILE A 726 2.58 -25.19 -17.45
N ASN A 727 1.82 -25.78 -18.37
CA ASN A 727 1.59 -25.22 -19.70
C ASN A 727 0.23 -24.51 -19.85
N SER A 728 -0.71 -24.69 -18.90
CA SER A 728 -2.00 -23.99 -18.92
C SER A 728 -2.21 -23.07 -17.71
N TYR A 729 -3.01 -22.01 -17.89
CA TYR A 729 -3.40 -21.12 -16.79
C TYR A 729 -4.28 -21.87 -15.76
N GLN A 730 -5.17 -22.74 -16.24
CA GLN A 730 -6.12 -23.48 -15.41
C GLN A 730 -5.43 -24.47 -14.45
N GLU A 731 -4.39 -25.16 -14.92
CA GLU A 731 -3.59 -26.04 -14.05
C GLU A 731 -2.79 -25.24 -13.01
N LEU A 732 -2.29 -24.05 -13.39
CA LEU A 732 -1.59 -23.17 -12.45
C LEU A 732 -2.53 -22.68 -11.36
N GLU A 733 -3.72 -22.18 -11.74
CA GLU A 733 -4.77 -21.75 -10.82
C GLU A 733 -5.14 -22.86 -9.84
N ARG A 734 -5.40 -24.08 -10.35
CA ARG A 734 -5.71 -25.27 -9.53
C ARG A 734 -4.57 -25.63 -8.58
N SER A 735 -3.32 -25.59 -9.06
CA SER A 735 -2.13 -25.90 -8.25
C SER A 735 -1.91 -24.87 -7.13
N LEU A 736 -2.03 -23.57 -7.45
CA LEU A 736 -1.96 -22.48 -6.47
C LEU A 736 -3.07 -22.59 -5.43
N PHE A 737 -4.29 -22.92 -5.84
CA PHE A 737 -5.39 -23.13 -4.90
C PHE A 737 -5.16 -24.36 -4.02
N HIS A 738 -4.61 -25.45 -4.58
CA HIS A 738 -4.23 -26.61 -3.77
C HIS A 738 -3.14 -26.27 -2.74
N SER A 739 -2.18 -25.44 -3.12
CA SER A 739 -1.14 -24.92 -2.22
C SER A 739 -1.74 -24.06 -1.09
N PHE A 740 -2.72 -23.22 -1.40
CA PHE A 740 -3.53 -22.50 -0.40
C PHE A 740 -4.16 -23.46 0.62
N LEU A 741 -4.83 -24.51 0.14
CA LEU A 741 -5.49 -25.49 1.00
C LEU A 741 -4.50 -26.18 1.92
N ASN A 742 -3.37 -26.64 1.38
CA ASN A 742 -2.28 -27.22 2.15
C ASN A 742 -1.77 -26.28 3.25
N ASN A 743 -1.51 -25.02 2.93
CA ASN A 743 -0.99 -24.06 3.89
C ASN A 743 -2.00 -23.65 4.98
N ARG A 744 -3.29 -23.62 4.64
CA ARG A 744 -4.34 -23.19 5.57
C ARG A 744 -4.87 -24.34 6.43
N PHE A 745 -5.19 -25.48 5.83
CA PHE A 745 -6.05 -26.50 6.44
C PHE A 745 -5.32 -27.78 6.84
N LYS A 746 -4.18 -28.10 6.21
CA LYS A 746 -3.45 -29.34 6.47
C LYS A 746 -3.07 -29.44 7.95
N PRO A 747 -3.39 -30.56 8.63
CA PRO A 747 -2.94 -30.79 10.00
C PRO A 747 -1.42 -30.64 10.08
N ARG A 748 -0.93 -29.97 11.12
CA ARG A 748 0.52 -29.78 11.36
C ARG A 748 1.09 -30.91 12.20
#